data_AF-A0A383VIP7-F1
#
_entry.id   AF-A0A383VIP7-F1
#
_cell.length_a   1.000
_cell.length_b   1.000
_cell.length_c   1.000
_cell.angle_alpha   90.00
_cell.angle_beta   90.00
_cell.angle_gamma   90.00
#
_symmetry.space_group_name_H-M   'P 1'
#
loop_
_entity.id
_entity.type
_entity.pdbx_description
1 polymer ?
#
loop_
_entity_poly.entity_id
_entity_poly.type
_entity_poly.pdbx_seq_one_letter_code
_entity_poly.pdbx_strand_id
1 'polypeptide(L)'
;MRALRCSGILRHCSGPLQQQLRCLPLLPPQCAARHVTRAAVDTVAPSSASAAAADASSSPQASSAYPFAEIEAKWQQYWEEQQTFRTPEEVDTSKPKYYVLDMFPYPSWQQEQQQQQQQQYYLLDMFLYPSEIMSGQQQQQQQQQQQQQCYVLDMFPYPRWVVRQWEFAAGSSSSSSGGSSSSSTTCWTFPYLRWAAGWHICAAGSSSSGSSSSSSGGSSSSSNSSSSSSSSSSITADRGAAVMLLSVSDTSAKEPVAIAGAAVCAMASSETTQSGWQARLLRQQQQQQKQQQQQQQQQQQQQQQQQQQQQQKQQPHGAGLHVGHPEGYTATDILARYKRMKGFNVLHPMGWDAFGLPAEQYALQTGTHPAETTQKNIDRFRSQLKMLGFSYDWQREVATTDPAYYKWTQWIFLQLFKKGLAYQAEVPVNWCPALGTVLANEEVIDGKSERGDHPVVRLPMKQWMLRITAYADRLLEDLDELDWADSIKDMQRNWIGRSEGAEVHFKVQPGQGSSLGAEQQLSVYTTRPDTLFGATYMVVAPEHPLLSQGLAAGGQEAAVAEYVQAAMNKSERERSELQKDKTGVFTGSYALNPATGQPIPIWVADYVLGSYGSGAIMAVPGHDTRDYEFAVKFGLDVKRVVSPVTPGDTSDTSSSSSSEANGLPFCEPGVAVASSSSSSSGLDINGLPTAEAKAKTIEWLEAQGIGSRQVNYKLRDWLFARQRYWGEPFPLIYPEGGDGAAVAIPEDQLPLMLPETDQFKPSGTPESPLAVIDSWVNTVDPATGGPARRETSTMPQWAGSCWYYLRFIDPTNSGSLVDKQKEQYWMPVDLYVGGAEHAVLHLLYARFWHKVLYDLGVVSTKEPFGRLVSQGMILGEVEYSYAVGADGKVAREDDPHSTVVKVAEADVDKKGDGFVLKADPSIRVHARAHKMSKSRGNVINPDDVVAEFGGDSLRLYEMFMGPLRDTKVWSTRGVEGVHRFLNRVYRAFEAGVSDEPASKEQLRLLHATIKKVTTETEEMRFNTGIAAMMEFVNGVYKWDNRPRAALEPFVLLLAPYAPHIAEELWSRLGHSGSLAYEPWPEADESLLVVDTVNLPVQVNGKMRGTVEIGVAAEQAAAVEAALGLNTVKKFTEGKEIKKVIYVPGKILNLIVPGK
;
A
#
# COMPACT_ATOMS: atom_id res chain seq x y z
N MET A 1 -64.70 -17.07 -10.02
CA MET A 1 -65.05 -18.38 -9.42
C MET A 1 -65.69 -19.25 -10.50
N ARG A 2 -65.56 -20.58 -10.56
CA ARG A 2 -64.79 -21.56 -9.76
C ARG A 2 -63.87 -22.34 -10.73
N ALA A 3 -62.62 -22.63 -10.37
CA ALA A 3 -61.58 -23.12 -11.30
C ALA A 3 -61.14 -24.58 -11.01
N LEU A 4 -60.64 -25.26 -12.05
CA LEU A 4 -60.32 -26.70 -12.03
C LEU A 4 -58.88 -27.00 -12.56
N ARG A 5 -58.44 -28.24 -12.36
CA ARG A 5 -57.05 -28.70 -12.61
C ARG A 5 -56.81 -29.21 -14.06
N CYS A 6 -55.57 -29.00 -14.51
CA CYS A 6 -54.74 -29.84 -15.39
C CYS A 6 -55.30 -30.45 -16.71
N SER A 7 -54.76 -29.94 -17.83
CA SER A 7 -54.17 -30.67 -18.96
C SER A 7 -55.02 -31.59 -19.87
N GLY A 8 -55.71 -30.98 -20.84
CA GLY A 8 -55.45 -31.13 -22.30
C GLY A 8 -55.93 -32.38 -23.07
N ILE A 9 -56.29 -32.21 -24.37
CA ILE A 9 -56.16 -33.22 -25.46
C ILE A 9 -56.52 -32.68 -26.89
N LEU A 10 -55.67 -33.02 -27.88
CA LEU A 10 -55.85 -33.20 -29.36
C LEU A 10 -56.16 -32.06 -30.40
N ARG A 11 -55.34 -32.12 -31.48
CA ARG A 11 -55.60 -32.02 -32.97
C ARG A 11 -55.26 -30.77 -33.83
N HIS A 12 -54.08 -30.86 -34.45
CA HIS A 12 -53.76 -30.73 -35.90
C HIS A 12 -54.05 -29.45 -36.74
N CYS A 13 -52.96 -28.95 -37.35
CA CYS A 13 -52.80 -28.50 -38.76
C CYS A 13 -53.53 -27.23 -39.25
N SER A 14 -52.98 -26.39 -40.15
CA SER A 14 -51.66 -26.35 -40.82
C SER A 14 -51.46 -25.03 -41.59
N GLY A 15 -50.22 -24.53 -41.74
CA GLY A 15 -49.83 -23.57 -42.80
C GLY A 15 -48.90 -22.42 -42.36
N PRO A 16 -47.91 -21.94 -43.17
CA PRO A 16 -46.69 -21.31 -42.60
C PRO A 16 -46.07 -20.09 -43.35
N LEU A 17 -44.88 -19.64 -42.89
CA LEU A 17 -43.88 -18.74 -43.57
C LEU A 17 -44.27 -17.23 -43.66
N GLN A 18 -43.38 -16.22 -43.79
CA GLN A 18 -41.91 -16.01 -43.63
C GLN A 18 -41.71 -14.47 -43.35
N GLN A 19 -40.85 -13.99 -42.43
CA GLN A 19 -39.39 -13.74 -42.51
C GLN A 19 -38.93 -12.55 -43.40
N GLN A 20 -37.89 -11.81 -42.97
CA GLN A 20 -37.13 -10.71 -43.66
C GLN A 20 -37.78 -9.29 -43.65
N LEU A 21 -37.08 -8.16 -43.86
CA LEU A 21 -35.79 -7.62 -43.33
C LEU A 21 -35.58 -6.13 -43.80
N ARG A 22 -34.70 -5.36 -43.11
CA ARG A 22 -33.93 -4.16 -43.54
C ARG A 22 -34.50 -2.70 -43.55
N CYS A 23 -33.62 -1.81 -43.04
CA CYS A 23 -33.24 -0.44 -43.48
C CYS A 23 -33.81 0.87 -42.84
N LEU A 24 -32.85 1.78 -42.62
CA LEU A 24 -32.83 3.20 -42.18
C LEU A 24 -32.91 4.17 -43.40
N PRO A 25 -32.74 5.53 -43.30
CA PRO A 25 -32.78 6.50 -42.17
C PRO A 25 -33.62 7.81 -42.45
N LEU A 26 -33.64 8.78 -41.50
CA LEU A 26 -33.27 10.23 -41.67
C LEU A 26 -34.15 11.31 -40.94
N LEU A 27 -33.47 12.04 -40.02
CA LEU A 27 -33.51 13.51 -39.69
C LEU A 27 -34.72 14.24 -39.00
N PRO A 28 -34.47 15.35 -38.24
CA PRO A 28 -35.46 16.17 -37.48
C PRO A 28 -35.72 17.57 -38.12
N PRO A 29 -36.48 18.54 -37.51
CA PRO A 29 -35.94 19.46 -36.48
C PRO A 29 -36.99 20.00 -35.43
N GLN A 30 -36.90 21.27 -35.00
CA GLN A 30 -37.37 21.84 -33.71
C GLN A 30 -38.51 22.89 -33.78
N CYS A 31 -39.10 23.17 -32.59
CA CYS A 31 -39.61 24.45 -32.01
C CYS A 31 -40.36 25.53 -32.84
N ALA A 32 -41.50 26.01 -32.30
CA ALA A 32 -41.92 27.43 -32.30
C ALA A 32 -43.01 27.72 -31.25
N ALA A 33 -43.12 28.98 -30.76
CA ALA A 33 -44.15 29.46 -29.81
C ALA A 33 -44.78 30.79 -30.27
N ARG A 34 -45.92 31.22 -29.71
CA ARG A 34 -46.58 32.53 -30.04
C ARG A 34 -47.39 33.17 -28.90
N HIS A 35 -47.12 34.47 -28.66
CA HIS A 35 -47.94 35.65 -28.26
C HIS A 35 -49.14 35.52 -27.26
N VAL A 36 -49.42 36.43 -26.29
CA VAL A 36 -49.32 37.92 -26.15
C VAL A 36 -50.43 38.67 -26.92
N THR A 37 -51.18 39.69 -26.43
CA THR A 37 -51.06 40.59 -25.24
C THR A 37 -52.24 40.36 -24.24
N ARG A 38 -52.88 41.28 -23.46
CA ARG A 38 -52.97 42.77 -23.31
C ARG A 38 -53.36 43.14 -21.85
N ALA A 39 -53.50 44.44 -21.49
CA ALA A 39 -53.63 44.89 -20.09
C ALA A 39 -54.59 46.10 -19.84
N ALA A 40 -55.01 46.26 -18.58
CA ALA A 40 -55.56 47.46 -17.87
C ALA A 40 -55.36 47.20 -16.34
N VAL A 41 -54.96 48.10 -15.41
CA VAL A 41 -55.37 49.49 -15.07
C VAL A 41 -56.73 49.49 -14.31
N ASP A 42 -56.90 49.95 -13.05
CA ASP A 42 -56.02 50.75 -12.16
C ASP A 42 -56.33 50.67 -10.63
N THR A 43 -55.33 50.92 -9.78
CA THR A 43 -55.30 51.51 -8.39
C THR A 43 -56.19 51.07 -7.17
N VAL A 44 -55.65 51.39 -5.97
CA VAL A 44 -56.27 51.61 -4.62
C VAL A 44 -56.32 50.42 -3.61
N ALA A 45 -56.03 50.75 -2.35
CA ALA A 45 -56.10 49.96 -1.10
C ALA A 45 -56.51 50.92 0.07
N PRO A 46 -56.69 50.52 1.36
CA PRO A 46 -56.51 49.20 2.01
C PRO A 46 -57.64 48.80 3.03
N SER A 47 -57.36 47.76 3.86
CA SER A 47 -57.76 47.58 5.29
C SER A 47 -58.72 46.44 5.73
N SER A 48 -58.51 46.02 6.99
CA SER A 48 -59.35 45.23 7.94
C SER A 48 -59.87 43.81 7.61
N ALA A 49 -59.10 42.82 8.08
CA ALA A 49 -59.45 41.82 9.12
C ALA A 49 -60.52 40.69 8.93
N SER A 50 -60.10 39.49 9.38
CA SER A 50 -60.88 38.45 10.10
C SER A 50 -61.70 37.37 9.34
N ALA A 51 -61.03 36.23 9.13
CA ALA A 51 -61.51 34.84 9.33
C ALA A 51 -62.81 34.31 8.70
N ALA A 52 -62.70 33.25 7.87
CA ALA A 52 -63.06 31.87 8.27
C ALA A 52 -62.79 30.81 7.14
N ALA A 53 -62.72 29.53 7.54
CA ALA A 53 -63.01 28.32 6.76
C ALA A 53 -62.20 28.00 5.47
N ALA A 54 -61.05 27.35 5.68
CA ALA A 54 -60.77 25.96 5.31
C ALA A 54 -60.84 25.41 3.86
N ASP A 55 -59.80 24.59 3.59
CA ASP A 55 -59.75 23.38 2.76
C ASP A 55 -59.65 23.50 1.22
N ALA A 56 -58.41 23.37 0.74
CA ALA A 56 -58.06 22.91 -0.60
C ALA A 56 -56.82 22.01 -0.48
N SER A 57 -56.98 20.72 -0.75
CA SER A 57 -55.98 19.70 -0.41
C SER A 57 -54.68 19.83 -1.22
N SER A 58 -53.54 19.91 -0.52
CA SER A 58 -52.23 19.80 -1.13
C SER A 58 -51.96 18.38 -1.59
N SER A 59 -51.63 18.21 -2.88
CA SER A 59 -51.04 16.96 -3.36
C SER A 59 -49.69 16.73 -2.68
N PRO A 60 -49.35 15.49 -2.27
CA PRO A 60 -48.08 15.22 -1.63
C PRO A 60 -46.94 15.46 -2.63
N GLN A 61 -46.06 16.41 -2.32
CA GLN A 61 -44.81 16.59 -3.04
C GLN A 61 -43.97 15.32 -2.88
N ALA A 62 -43.37 14.83 -3.97
CA ALA A 62 -42.38 13.76 -3.89
C ALA A 62 -41.15 14.29 -3.13
N SER A 63 -40.81 13.67 -2.00
CA SER A 63 -39.63 14.06 -1.22
C SER A 63 -38.37 13.96 -2.07
N SER A 64 -37.54 15.01 -2.08
CA SER A 64 -36.36 15.03 -2.93
C SER A 64 -35.35 13.94 -2.53
N ALA A 65 -34.47 13.55 -3.46
CA ALA A 65 -33.28 12.77 -3.12
C ALA A 65 -32.16 13.74 -2.71
N TYR A 66 -31.19 13.28 -1.91
CA TYR A 66 -30.00 14.07 -1.55
C TYR A 66 -29.28 14.53 -2.84
N PRO A 67 -29.27 15.84 -3.19
CA PRO A 67 -28.73 16.31 -4.47
C PRO A 67 -27.21 16.49 -4.36
N PHE A 68 -26.50 15.38 -4.14
CA PHE A 68 -25.05 15.35 -3.87
C PHE A 68 -24.24 16.10 -4.94
N ALA A 69 -24.58 15.95 -6.23
CA ALA A 69 -23.85 16.61 -7.32
C ALA A 69 -23.89 18.15 -7.26
N GLU A 70 -24.89 18.76 -6.61
CA GLU A 70 -24.96 20.21 -6.38
C GLU A 70 -24.33 20.59 -5.02
N ILE A 71 -24.57 19.79 -3.98
CA ILE A 71 -24.12 20.04 -2.62
C ILE A 71 -22.61 19.82 -2.44
N GLU A 72 -22.07 18.71 -2.94
CA GLU A 72 -20.66 18.36 -2.81
C GLU A 72 -19.79 19.40 -3.53
N ALA A 73 -20.15 19.77 -4.76
CA ALA A 73 -19.49 20.82 -5.52
C ALA A 73 -19.54 22.21 -4.83
N LYS A 74 -20.71 22.59 -4.27
CA LYS A 74 -20.87 23.83 -3.50
C LYS A 74 -19.88 23.91 -2.33
N TRP A 75 -19.79 22.85 -1.52
CA TRP A 75 -18.96 22.87 -0.31
C TRP A 75 -17.47 22.68 -0.61
N GLN A 76 -17.12 21.92 -1.65
CA GLN A 76 -15.75 21.86 -2.17
C GLN A 76 -15.26 23.25 -2.64
N GLN A 77 -16.08 23.99 -3.38
CA GLN A 77 -15.76 25.37 -3.76
C GLN A 77 -15.62 26.29 -2.53
N TYR A 78 -16.54 26.20 -1.57
CA TYR A 78 -16.48 27.00 -0.34
C TYR A 78 -15.19 26.73 0.45
N TRP A 79 -14.81 25.48 0.66
CA TRP A 79 -13.60 25.13 1.42
C TRP A 79 -12.31 25.58 0.73
N GLU A 80 -12.27 25.53 -0.61
CA GLU A 80 -11.14 26.04 -1.41
C GLU A 80 -11.03 27.58 -1.29
N GLU A 81 -12.14 28.30 -1.51
CA GLU A 81 -12.19 29.77 -1.46
C GLU A 81 -11.89 30.33 -0.05
N GLN A 82 -12.39 29.68 1.00
CA GLN A 82 -12.16 30.07 2.39
C GLN A 82 -10.89 29.46 3.00
N GLN A 83 -10.19 28.59 2.27
CA GLN A 83 -9.01 27.86 2.74
C GLN A 83 -9.26 27.09 4.05
N THR A 84 -10.45 26.50 4.21
CA THR A 84 -11.03 26.02 5.50
C THR A 84 -10.22 24.94 6.23
N PHE A 85 -9.21 24.35 5.59
CA PHE A 85 -8.38 23.31 6.19
C PHE A 85 -6.89 23.68 6.28
N ARG A 86 -6.54 24.93 5.96
CA ARG A 86 -5.19 25.48 6.07
C ARG A 86 -4.68 25.44 7.51
N THR A 87 -3.44 25.01 7.69
CA THR A 87 -2.66 25.15 8.92
C THR A 87 -1.98 26.53 8.92
N PRO A 88 -2.27 27.43 9.89
CA PRO A 88 -1.60 28.73 9.97
C PRO A 88 -0.08 28.61 10.06
N GLU A 89 0.65 29.60 9.54
CA GLU A 89 2.11 29.67 9.70
C GLU A 89 2.52 30.05 11.12
N GLU A 90 1.81 30.99 11.74
CA GLU A 90 1.88 31.28 13.17
C GLU A 90 0.79 30.46 13.88
N VAL A 91 1.21 29.37 14.52
CA VAL A 91 0.32 28.43 15.21
C VAL A 91 0.17 28.84 16.68
N ASP A 92 -1.06 28.84 17.19
CA ASP A 92 -1.35 29.04 18.61
C ASP A 92 -0.88 27.84 19.43
N THR A 93 0.36 27.87 19.91
CA THR A 93 1.00 26.77 20.63
C THR A 93 0.43 26.51 22.03
N SER A 94 -0.57 27.29 22.48
CA SER A 94 -1.33 26.98 23.70
C SER A 94 -2.34 25.84 23.51
N LYS A 95 -2.72 25.57 22.25
CA LYS A 95 -3.61 24.45 21.88
C LYS A 95 -2.80 23.17 21.62
N PRO A 96 -3.39 21.99 21.91
CA PRO A 96 -2.76 20.72 21.57
C PRO A 96 -2.65 20.55 20.05
N LYS A 97 -1.52 19.98 19.60
CA LYS A 97 -1.28 19.67 18.19
C LYS A 97 -1.75 18.27 17.82
N TYR A 98 -2.11 18.07 16.56
CA TYR A 98 -2.31 16.73 15.99
C TYR A 98 -1.79 16.71 14.55
N TYR A 99 -0.64 16.08 14.34
CA TYR A 99 -0.09 15.80 13.03
C TYR A 99 -0.54 14.41 12.58
N VAL A 100 -1.48 14.37 11.64
CA VAL A 100 -1.93 13.16 10.97
C VAL A 100 -1.38 13.11 9.54
N LEU A 101 -0.92 11.93 9.14
CA LEU A 101 -0.18 11.73 7.89
C LEU A 101 -0.70 10.49 7.15
N ASP A 102 -0.88 10.65 5.84
CA ASP A 102 -1.18 9.57 4.92
C ASP A 102 0.09 9.02 4.25
N MET A 103 0.07 7.74 3.87
CA MET A 103 1.10 7.17 3.01
C MET A 103 1.25 8.01 1.75
N PHE A 104 2.46 8.53 1.54
CA PHE A 104 2.80 9.45 0.46
C PHE A 104 2.46 8.82 -0.92
N PRO A 105 1.45 9.32 -1.64
CA PRO A 105 0.98 8.68 -2.86
C PRO A 105 1.96 8.81 -4.01
N TYR A 106 1.90 7.81 -4.89
CA TYR A 106 2.75 7.71 -6.07
C TYR A 106 1.94 8.17 -7.29
N PRO A 107 2.21 9.34 -7.90
CA PRO A 107 1.46 9.89 -9.03
C PRO A 107 1.84 9.19 -10.34
N SER A 108 1.78 7.86 -10.38
CA SER A 108 1.94 7.10 -11.60
C SER A 108 1.23 5.76 -11.51
N TRP A 109 0.39 5.54 -12.52
CA TRP A 109 -0.48 4.36 -12.67
C TRP A 109 0.27 3.02 -12.73
N GLN A 110 1.58 3.05 -12.89
CA GLN A 110 2.46 1.89 -12.97
C GLN A 110 3.31 1.72 -11.68
N GLN A 111 3.64 2.79 -10.94
CA GLN A 111 4.22 2.71 -9.58
C GLN A 111 3.29 1.94 -8.65
N GLU A 112 2.05 2.41 -8.63
CA GLU A 112 1.03 2.02 -7.67
C GLU A 112 0.71 0.52 -7.79
N GLN A 113 0.80 -0.03 -9.01
CA GLN A 113 0.56 -1.46 -9.29
C GLN A 113 1.80 -2.34 -9.18
N GLN A 114 3.01 -1.81 -9.33
CA GLN A 114 4.24 -2.52 -8.95
C GLN A 114 4.26 -2.74 -7.43
N GLN A 115 4.07 -1.66 -6.67
CA GLN A 115 4.02 -1.70 -5.21
C GLN A 115 2.94 -2.68 -4.72
N GLN A 116 1.77 -2.66 -5.35
CA GLN A 116 0.69 -3.61 -5.07
C GLN A 116 0.93 -5.07 -5.52
N GLN A 117 1.90 -5.36 -6.37
CA GLN A 117 2.32 -6.73 -6.72
C GLN A 117 3.48 -7.22 -5.83
N GLN A 118 4.46 -6.37 -5.56
CA GLN A 118 5.49 -6.58 -4.53
C GLN A 118 4.85 -6.95 -3.18
N GLN A 119 3.78 -6.24 -2.80
CA GLN A 119 2.90 -6.51 -1.65
C GLN A 119 2.42 -7.98 -1.51
N GLN A 120 2.28 -8.74 -2.62
CA GLN A 120 1.84 -10.13 -2.56
C GLN A 120 3.00 -11.10 -2.31
N TYR A 121 4.17 -10.84 -2.89
CA TYR A 121 5.33 -11.73 -2.76
C TYR A 121 5.91 -11.74 -1.34
N TYR A 122 5.98 -10.58 -0.67
CA TYR A 122 6.54 -10.51 0.68
C TYR A 122 5.71 -11.27 1.72
N LEU A 123 4.38 -11.29 1.60
CA LEU A 123 3.52 -12.11 2.45
C LEU A 123 3.76 -13.61 2.22
N LEU A 124 3.90 -14.06 0.96
CA LEU A 124 4.17 -15.48 0.67
C LEU A 124 5.57 -15.91 1.14
N ASP A 125 6.62 -15.16 0.79
CA ASP A 125 7.99 -15.50 1.18
C ASP A 125 8.14 -15.45 2.72
N MET A 126 7.41 -14.59 3.45
CA MET A 126 7.39 -14.63 4.93
C MET A 126 6.71 -15.88 5.52
N PHE A 127 5.65 -16.42 4.90
CA PHE A 127 5.01 -17.64 5.37
C PHE A 127 5.83 -18.92 5.07
N LEU A 128 6.93 -18.82 4.33
CA LEU A 128 7.78 -19.95 3.91
C LEU A 128 9.03 -20.18 4.77
N TYR A 129 9.39 -19.26 5.66
CA TYR A 129 10.54 -19.40 6.57
C TYR A 129 10.10 -19.50 8.05
N PRO A 130 9.97 -20.71 8.62
CA PRO A 130 9.82 -20.87 10.06
C PRO A 130 11.15 -20.55 10.76
N SER A 131 11.15 -19.56 11.65
CA SER A 131 12.29 -19.34 12.56
C SER A 131 12.35 -20.46 13.60
N GLU A 132 13.54 -20.96 13.91
CA GLU A 132 13.79 -22.01 14.93
C GLU A 132 13.58 -21.54 16.38
N ILE A 133 12.73 -20.52 16.61
CA ILE A 133 12.28 -20.06 17.92
C ILE A 133 10.78 -19.71 17.86
N MET A 134 9.94 -20.72 17.59
CA MET A 134 8.49 -20.63 17.74
C MET A 134 8.03 -21.57 18.85
N SER A 135 7.46 -21.02 19.92
CA SER A 135 6.88 -21.83 20.99
C SER A 135 5.69 -22.66 20.48
N GLY A 136 5.43 -23.82 21.10
CA GLY A 136 4.32 -24.70 20.71
C GLY A 136 2.93 -24.03 20.72
N GLN A 137 2.74 -22.96 21.51
CA GLN A 137 1.51 -22.15 21.46
C GLN A 137 1.42 -21.28 20.20
N GLN A 138 2.53 -20.74 19.71
CA GLN A 138 2.56 -19.94 18.47
C GLN A 138 2.32 -20.82 17.23
N GLN A 139 2.87 -22.04 17.18
CA GLN A 139 2.51 -23.00 16.12
C GLN A 139 1.02 -23.36 16.13
N GLN A 140 0.39 -23.53 17.30
CA GLN A 140 -1.06 -23.74 17.39
C GLN A 140 -1.86 -22.51 16.91
N GLN A 141 -1.43 -21.29 17.21
CA GLN A 141 -2.06 -20.07 16.68
C GLN A 141 -1.89 -19.95 15.16
N GLN A 142 -0.71 -20.28 14.63
CA GLN A 142 -0.43 -20.25 13.19
C GLN A 142 -1.26 -21.29 12.42
N GLN A 143 -1.42 -22.50 12.96
CA GLN A 143 -2.34 -23.50 12.40
C GLN A 143 -3.81 -23.05 12.47
N GLN A 144 -4.23 -22.35 13.54
CA GLN A 144 -5.57 -21.76 13.59
C GLN A 144 -5.77 -20.64 12.56
N GLN A 145 -4.76 -19.81 12.30
CA GLN A 145 -4.81 -18.79 11.24
C GLN A 145 -4.87 -19.41 9.83
N GLN A 146 -4.07 -20.45 9.56
CA GLN A 146 -4.16 -21.19 8.29
C GLN A 146 -5.52 -21.89 8.12
N GLN A 147 -6.11 -22.44 9.19
CA GLN A 147 -7.47 -23.00 9.12
C GLN A 147 -8.56 -21.92 8.93
N GLN A 148 -8.36 -20.70 9.43
CA GLN A 148 -9.27 -19.56 9.18
C GLN A 148 -9.24 -19.10 7.73
N GLN A 149 -8.10 -19.15 7.02
CA GLN A 149 -8.03 -18.86 5.58
C GLN A 149 -8.90 -19.82 4.73
N CYS A 150 -9.22 -21.00 5.24
CA CYS A 150 -10.10 -21.98 4.58
C CYS A 150 -11.59 -21.85 4.96
N TYR A 151 -11.98 -20.94 5.86
CA TYR A 151 -13.37 -20.81 6.37
C TYR A 151 -13.88 -19.36 6.40
N VAL A 152 -13.91 -18.71 5.24
CA VAL A 152 -14.56 -17.40 5.05
C VAL A 152 -15.96 -17.56 4.44
N LEU A 153 -16.89 -18.20 5.17
CA LEU A 153 -18.32 -18.23 4.84
C LEU A 153 -19.19 -18.71 6.03
N ASP A 154 -19.30 -17.91 7.10
CA ASP A 154 -20.52 -17.78 7.95
C ASP A 154 -20.24 -16.95 9.23
N MET A 155 -20.70 -15.70 9.29
CA MET A 155 -20.98 -14.98 10.55
C MET A 155 -22.07 -13.90 10.38
N PHE A 156 -23.34 -14.29 10.53
CA PHE A 156 -24.36 -13.46 11.16
C PHE A 156 -24.90 -14.21 12.41
N PRO A 157 -25.25 -13.55 13.51
CA PRO A 157 -25.18 -14.17 14.83
C PRO A 157 -26.47 -14.86 15.32
N TYR A 158 -26.36 -16.13 15.74
CA TYR A 158 -27.25 -16.75 16.74
C TYR A 158 -26.46 -17.71 17.66
N PRO A 159 -26.90 -17.95 18.92
CA PRO A 159 -26.01 -18.35 20.01
C PRO A 159 -25.72 -19.86 20.14
N ARG A 160 -24.47 -20.18 20.51
CA ARG A 160 -24.00 -21.54 20.90
C ARG A 160 -24.60 -22.01 22.22
N TRP A 161 -24.79 -23.33 22.37
CA TRP A 161 -24.90 -24.00 23.68
C TRP A 161 -24.08 -25.31 23.75
N VAL A 162 -23.04 -25.28 24.59
CA VAL A 162 -22.49 -26.36 25.44
C VAL A 162 -21.93 -27.64 24.78
N VAL A 163 -20.63 -27.84 25.02
CA VAL A 163 -19.90 -29.11 24.94
C VAL A 163 -20.28 -30.04 26.11
N ARG A 164 -20.30 -31.36 25.87
CA ARG A 164 -20.01 -32.35 26.91
C ARG A 164 -19.01 -33.39 26.39
N GLN A 165 -18.05 -33.74 27.25
CA GLN A 165 -17.20 -34.92 27.10
C GLN A 165 -18.05 -36.20 27.21
N TRP A 166 -17.52 -37.30 26.68
CA TRP A 166 -17.57 -38.61 27.34
C TRP A 166 -16.26 -39.34 27.02
N GLU A 167 -15.72 -40.05 28.01
CA GLU A 167 -14.56 -40.92 27.87
C GLU A 167 -15.05 -42.30 27.37
N PHE A 168 -14.22 -43.07 26.64
CA PHE A 168 -13.72 -44.35 27.17
C PHE A 168 -12.64 -45.00 26.29
N ALA A 169 -11.80 -45.79 26.98
CA ALA A 169 -10.81 -46.80 26.57
C ALA A 169 -10.55 -47.12 25.08
N ALA A 170 -9.26 -47.32 24.77
CA ALA A 170 -8.79 -48.10 23.63
C ALA A 170 -9.18 -49.59 23.77
N GLY A 171 -9.43 -50.26 22.64
CA GLY A 171 -9.71 -51.69 22.58
C GLY A 171 -9.09 -52.32 21.33
N SER A 172 -8.11 -53.20 21.53
CA SER A 172 -7.34 -53.86 20.46
C SER A 172 -8.01 -55.11 19.90
N SER A 173 -7.71 -55.42 18.63
CA SER A 173 -7.84 -56.69 17.88
C SER A 173 -8.54 -56.46 16.53
N SER A 174 -8.22 -57.08 15.38
CA SER A 174 -7.02 -57.72 14.78
C SER A 174 -7.55 -58.82 13.84
N SER A 175 -6.89 -59.05 12.70
CA SER A 175 -7.11 -60.20 11.79
C SER A 175 -8.47 -60.22 11.03
N SER A 176 -8.59 -60.80 9.83
CA SER A 176 -7.61 -61.16 8.78
C SER A 176 -8.31 -61.71 7.52
N SER A 177 -7.67 -61.61 6.34
CA SER A 177 -7.91 -62.40 5.12
C SER A 177 -9.28 -62.28 4.43
N GLY A 178 -9.46 -62.53 3.13
CA GLY A 178 -8.52 -62.79 2.01
C GLY A 178 -9.06 -62.10 0.74
N GLY A 179 -8.31 -61.89 -0.34
CA GLY A 179 -7.71 -62.92 -1.18
C GLY A 179 -8.63 -63.18 -2.39
N SER A 180 -8.50 -62.41 -3.48
CA SER A 180 -7.85 -62.83 -4.75
C SER A 180 -8.82 -63.58 -5.70
N SER A 181 -8.61 -63.72 -7.02
CA SER A 181 -7.45 -63.47 -7.88
C SER A 181 -7.83 -63.27 -9.37
N SER A 182 -6.89 -62.73 -10.17
CA SER A 182 -6.76 -62.94 -11.64
C SER A 182 -7.85 -62.31 -12.55
N SER A 183 -7.63 -62.15 -13.87
CA SER A 183 -6.53 -62.64 -14.74
C SER A 183 -6.09 -61.60 -15.78
N SER A 184 -5.06 -61.92 -16.58
CA SER A 184 -4.41 -60.99 -17.51
C SER A 184 -3.96 -61.64 -18.83
N THR A 185 -3.66 -60.77 -19.81
CA THR A 185 -2.70 -60.95 -20.93
C THR A 185 -3.14 -61.66 -22.24
N THR A 186 -2.85 -60.98 -23.38
CA THR A 186 -2.46 -61.52 -24.72
C THR A 186 -3.50 -62.24 -25.63
N CYS A 187 -3.44 -62.22 -26.99
CA CYS A 187 -2.56 -61.53 -27.98
C CYS A 187 -3.14 -61.51 -29.43
N TRP A 188 -2.45 -60.82 -30.38
CA TRP A 188 -2.51 -60.87 -31.87
C TRP A 188 -3.77 -60.24 -32.54
N THR A 189 -3.75 -59.72 -33.79
CA THR A 189 -2.82 -59.80 -34.96
C THR A 189 -2.60 -58.44 -35.69
N PHE A 190 -1.70 -58.43 -36.70
CA PHE A 190 -1.45 -57.35 -37.71
C PHE A 190 -1.42 -57.99 -39.12
N PRO A 191 -1.73 -57.26 -40.23
CA PRO A 191 -0.78 -57.21 -41.37
C PRO A 191 -0.84 -56.00 -42.36
N TYR A 192 0.30 -55.32 -42.55
CA TYR A 192 1.08 -55.12 -43.82
C TYR A 192 0.52 -54.59 -45.20
N LEU A 193 1.39 -53.77 -45.86
CA LEU A 193 1.54 -53.42 -47.31
C LEU A 193 0.54 -52.45 -48.00
N ARG A 194 0.82 -51.81 -49.17
CA ARG A 194 1.96 -50.98 -49.73
C ARG A 194 1.53 -50.38 -51.11
N TRP A 195 2.35 -49.51 -51.75
CA TRP A 195 2.19 -48.89 -53.11
C TRP A 195 1.09 -47.80 -53.24
N ALA A 196 1.09 -46.82 -54.17
CA ALA A 196 2.11 -46.25 -55.09
C ALA A 196 1.70 -44.83 -55.58
N ALA A 197 2.38 -44.25 -56.60
CA ALA A 197 2.37 -42.81 -56.94
C ALA A 197 1.54 -42.37 -58.17
N GLY A 198 1.30 -41.04 -58.26
CA GLY A 198 0.71 -40.26 -59.37
C GLY A 198 0.24 -38.88 -58.82
N TRP A 199 0.46 -37.68 -59.38
CA TRP A 199 0.71 -37.20 -60.77
C TRP A 199 -0.39 -37.67 -61.73
N HIS A 200 -1.11 -36.82 -62.48
CA HIS A 200 -0.98 -35.37 -62.78
C HIS A 200 -2.42 -34.80 -63.09
N ILE A 201 -2.77 -33.63 -63.66
CA ILE A 201 -2.12 -32.58 -64.47
C ILE A 201 -3.00 -31.28 -64.53
N CYS A 202 -2.39 -30.07 -64.63
CA CYS A 202 -2.88 -28.80 -65.28
C CYS A 202 -4.26 -28.12 -64.97
N ALA A 203 -4.47 -26.80 -65.23
CA ALA A 203 -3.58 -25.65 -65.48
C ALA A 203 -4.34 -24.29 -65.54
N ALA A 204 -3.56 -23.20 -65.74
CA ALA A 204 -3.90 -21.81 -66.10
C ALA A 204 -4.22 -20.84 -64.94
N GLY A 205 -3.60 -19.64 -64.87
CA GLY A 205 -2.53 -19.13 -65.74
C GLY A 205 -1.85 -17.84 -65.24
N SER A 206 -0.54 -17.78 -65.45
CA SER A 206 0.34 -16.61 -65.33
C SER A 206 -0.12 -15.46 -66.29
N SER A 207 0.27 -14.20 -66.11
CA SER A 207 1.63 -13.63 -65.98
C SER A 207 1.53 -12.12 -65.59
N SER A 208 2.58 -11.32 -65.38
CA SER A 208 3.96 -11.37 -65.85
C SER A 208 4.95 -10.63 -64.92
N SER A 209 6.24 -10.78 -65.19
CA SER A 209 7.36 -10.14 -64.49
C SER A 209 8.19 -9.25 -65.44
N GLY A 210 8.96 -8.32 -64.90
CA GLY A 210 9.92 -7.49 -65.64
C GLY A 210 11.00 -6.93 -64.70
N SER A 211 12.28 -7.08 -65.06
CA SER A 211 13.41 -6.95 -64.12
C SER A 211 14.55 -6.10 -64.67
N SER A 212 15.42 -5.62 -63.75
CA SER A 212 16.78 -5.06 -63.99
C SER A 212 16.84 -3.64 -64.61
N SER A 213 17.94 -2.87 -64.51
CA SER A 213 19.34 -3.16 -64.08
C SER A 213 20.08 -1.92 -63.50
N SER A 214 21.28 -2.13 -62.91
CA SER A 214 22.47 -1.24 -62.68
C SER A 214 22.38 0.29 -62.90
N SER A 215 23.01 1.19 -62.13
CA SER A 215 24.47 1.37 -61.78
C SER A 215 24.58 2.63 -60.86
N SER A 216 25.41 2.80 -59.82
CA SER A 216 26.89 2.74 -59.59
C SER A 216 27.72 4.00 -59.96
N GLY A 217 28.17 4.77 -58.95
CA GLY A 217 29.12 5.91 -59.05
C GLY A 217 28.51 7.29 -59.38
N GLY A 218 29.13 8.45 -59.07
CA GLY A 218 30.32 8.70 -58.25
C GLY A 218 30.90 10.13 -58.39
N SER A 219 31.32 10.74 -57.27
CA SER A 219 32.37 11.77 -57.10
C SER A 219 32.30 13.20 -57.73
N SER A 220 32.39 14.21 -56.84
CA SER A 220 33.29 15.39 -56.85
C SER A 220 33.32 16.47 -57.96
N SER A 221 33.20 17.75 -57.52
CA SER A 221 34.00 18.95 -57.92
C SER A 221 33.99 19.50 -59.37
N SER A 222 34.17 20.79 -59.67
CA SER A 222 34.09 22.07 -58.91
C SER A 222 34.38 23.28 -59.83
N SER A 223 33.79 24.47 -59.58
CA SER A 223 34.12 25.79 -60.21
C SER A 223 33.89 25.87 -61.75
N ASN A 224 33.81 27.02 -62.45
CA ASN A 224 33.94 28.47 -62.21
C ASN A 224 33.02 29.18 -63.25
N SER A 225 32.74 30.50 -63.32
CA SER A 225 32.99 31.72 -62.53
C SER A 225 31.90 32.76 -62.92
N SER A 226 31.56 33.77 -62.10
CA SER A 226 32.02 35.20 -62.13
C SER A 226 30.80 36.12 -62.35
N SER A 227 30.63 37.33 -61.80
CA SER A 227 31.31 38.18 -60.79
C SER A 227 30.45 39.47 -60.67
N SER A 228 30.41 40.34 -59.64
CA SER A 228 30.95 40.53 -58.26
C SER A 228 30.09 41.71 -57.66
N SER A 229 30.27 42.41 -56.54
CA SER A 229 31.13 42.53 -55.32
C SER A 229 30.45 43.64 -54.46
N SER A 230 30.57 43.81 -53.14
CA SER A 230 31.19 43.13 -51.97
C SER A 230 30.48 43.73 -50.70
N SER A 231 30.84 43.58 -49.42
CA SER A 231 32.07 43.13 -48.73
C SER A 231 31.75 42.58 -47.31
N SER A 232 32.80 42.27 -46.54
CA SER A 232 32.84 41.97 -45.09
C SER A 232 32.66 43.24 -44.21
N SER A 233 32.60 43.21 -42.87
CA SER A 233 33.10 42.23 -41.87
C SER A 233 32.26 42.19 -40.57
N SER A 234 32.52 41.19 -39.72
CA SER A 234 32.01 41.05 -38.35
C SER A 234 32.80 41.90 -37.32
N ILE A 235 32.20 42.14 -36.13
CA ILE A 235 32.82 42.04 -34.78
C ILE A 235 31.77 42.26 -33.66
N THR A 236 32.15 41.96 -32.41
CA THR A 236 31.29 41.71 -31.23
C THR A 236 31.19 42.88 -30.20
N ALA A 237 30.21 42.75 -29.30
CA ALA A 237 30.22 43.16 -27.87
C ALA A 237 29.96 44.63 -27.46
N ASP A 238 28.74 44.85 -26.97
CA ASP A 238 28.31 45.42 -25.66
C ASP A 238 28.92 46.73 -25.06
N ARG A 239 28.01 47.51 -24.41
CA ARG A 239 28.18 48.67 -23.50
C ARG A 239 28.81 49.98 -24.02
N GLY A 240 28.08 51.08 -23.83
CA GLY A 240 28.62 52.46 -23.90
C GLY A 240 27.50 53.50 -23.93
N ALA A 241 27.53 54.50 -23.05
CA ALA A 241 26.41 55.41 -22.83
C ALA A 241 26.54 56.81 -23.51
N ALA A 242 25.37 57.44 -23.68
CA ALA A 242 25.12 58.90 -23.60
C ALA A 242 25.33 59.82 -24.83
N VAL A 243 24.79 61.05 -24.65
CA VAL A 243 24.89 62.29 -25.48
C VAL A 243 24.02 62.27 -26.77
N MET A 244 22.99 63.09 -27.05
CA MET A 244 22.39 64.39 -26.59
C MET A 244 22.44 65.46 -27.71
N LEU A 245 21.65 66.54 -27.56
CA LEU A 245 21.44 67.75 -28.42
C LEU A 245 20.27 67.58 -29.40
N LEU A 246 19.31 68.51 -29.60
CA LEU A 246 18.97 69.87 -29.11
C LEU A 246 17.42 70.02 -29.18
N SER A 247 16.67 70.96 -28.57
CA SER A 247 16.88 72.02 -27.54
C SER A 247 15.52 72.68 -27.19
N VAL A 248 15.51 73.70 -26.30
CA VAL A 248 14.41 74.66 -25.97
C VAL A 248 13.42 74.23 -24.84
N SER A 249 13.72 74.71 -23.63
CA SER A 249 12.90 75.39 -22.59
C SER A 249 11.37 75.15 -22.43
N ASP A 250 10.76 75.31 -21.22
CA ASP A 250 11.30 75.79 -19.93
C ASP A 250 10.53 75.33 -18.65
N THR A 251 11.06 75.75 -17.50
CA THR A 251 10.65 75.48 -16.10
C THR A 251 9.18 75.73 -15.69
N SER A 252 8.61 74.85 -14.86
CA SER A 252 8.14 75.10 -13.46
C SER A 252 7.32 73.89 -12.96
N ALA A 253 7.38 73.34 -11.74
CA ALA A 253 7.81 73.74 -10.38
C ALA A 253 6.67 74.18 -9.42
N LYS A 254 6.29 73.23 -8.55
CA LYS A 254 5.55 73.35 -7.25
C LYS A 254 4.01 73.46 -7.24
N GLU A 255 3.41 72.44 -6.61
CA GLU A 255 2.43 72.46 -5.50
C GLU A 255 2.05 73.82 -4.86
N PRO A 256 0.84 74.00 -4.25
CA PRO A 256 0.23 73.01 -3.33
C PRO A 256 -1.32 72.93 -3.28
N VAL A 257 -1.83 72.20 -2.27
CA VAL A 257 -3.24 72.02 -1.90
C VAL A 257 -3.81 73.23 -1.13
N ALA A 258 -4.98 73.76 -1.53
CA ALA A 258 -6.10 74.16 -0.61
C ALA A 258 -7.31 74.86 -1.30
N ILE A 259 -8.48 74.23 -1.19
CA ILE A 259 -9.80 74.75 -0.73
C ILE A 259 -10.27 76.19 -1.11
N ALA A 260 -11.43 76.22 -1.80
CA ALA A 260 -12.53 77.22 -1.81
C ALA A 260 -12.45 78.60 -2.54
N GLY A 261 -13.50 78.90 -3.33
CA GLY A 261 -14.38 80.03 -3.02
C GLY A 261 -14.59 81.19 -4.03
N ALA A 262 -15.56 81.05 -4.97
CA ALA A 262 -16.30 82.15 -5.64
C ALA A 262 -15.51 83.17 -6.52
N ALA A 263 -16.12 84.06 -7.34
CA ALA A 263 -17.29 83.97 -8.25
C ALA A 263 -17.30 85.22 -9.18
N VAL A 264 -17.80 85.12 -10.43
CA VAL A 264 -18.09 86.27 -11.35
C VAL A 264 -19.37 86.00 -12.16
N CYS A 265 -20.02 87.04 -12.69
CA CYS A 265 -21.45 87.04 -13.06
C CYS A 265 -21.78 87.04 -14.58
N ALA A 266 -23.08 86.76 -14.85
CA ALA A 266 -23.98 87.42 -15.81
C ALA A 266 -24.22 86.85 -17.25
N MET A 267 -25.51 86.50 -17.49
CA MET A 267 -26.29 86.57 -18.75
C MET A 267 -25.92 85.63 -19.94
N ALA A 268 -26.85 85.16 -20.79
CA ALA A 268 -28.32 85.03 -20.68
C ALA A 268 -28.90 84.08 -21.76
N SER A 269 -30.11 83.55 -21.50
CA SER A 269 -31.13 83.01 -22.44
C SER A 269 -30.85 81.78 -23.34
N SER A 270 -31.75 80.80 -23.20
CA SER A 270 -32.28 79.86 -24.20
C SER A 270 -31.35 78.94 -25.00
N GLU A 271 -31.24 77.68 -24.56
CA GLU A 271 -31.17 76.53 -25.46
C GLU A 271 -31.83 75.30 -24.80
N THR A 272 -33.02 74.89 -25.27
CA THR A 272 -33.79 73.78 -24.69
C THR A 272 -34.25 72.78 -25.74
N THR A 273 -34.43 71.52 -25.31
CA THR A 273 -35.09 70.38 -25.99
C THR A 273 -34.30 69.42 -26.91
N GLN A 274 -33.02 69.62 -27.26
CA GLN A 274 -32.26 68.58 -27.98
C GLN A 274 -31.48 67.58 -27.09
N SER A 275 -30.82 68.04 -26.02
CA SER A 275 -29.92 67.21 -25.20
C SER A 275 -30.60 66.02 -24.49
N GLY A 276 -31.87 66.18 -24.10
CA GLY A 276 -32.60 65.19 -23.30
C GLY A 276 -32.92 63.88 -24.03
N TRP A 277 -33.02 63.87 -25.35
CA TRP A 277 -33.27 62.67 -26.14
C TRP A 277 -31.99 61.87 -26.41
N GLN A 278 -30.91 62.56 -26.81
CA GLN A 278 -29.60 61.94 -27.02
C GLN A 278 -29.08 61.28 -25.73
N ALA A 279 -29.22 61.95 -24.59
CA ALA A 279 -28.84 61.41 -23.28
C ALA A 279 -29.66 60.17 -22.85
N ARG A 280 -30.89 59.98 -23.37
CA ARG A 280 -31.68 58.76 -23.15
C ARG A 280 -31.25 57.63 -24.09
N LEU A 281 -31.08 57.92 -25.38
CA LEU A 281 -30.59 56.95 -26.36
C LEU A 281 -29.23 56.37 -25.95
N LEU A 282 -28.30 57.22 -25.50
CA LEU A 282 -26.96 56.80 -25.11
C LEU A 282 -26.99 55.87 -23.88
N ARG A 283 -27.83 56.17 -22.87
CA ARG A 283 -28.04 55.26 -21.72
C ARG A 283 -28.67 53.94 -22.15
N GLN A 284 -29.62 53.96 -23.08
CA GLN A 284 -30.29 52.77 -23.59
C GLN A 284 -29.31 51.88 -24.38
N GLN A 285 -28.45 52.47 -25.21
CA GLN A 285 -27.35 51.75 -25.88
C GLN A 285 -26.35 51.18 -24.88
N GLN A 286 -25.94 51.93 -23.85
CA GLN A 286 -25.03 51.44 -22.81
C GLN A 286 -25.64 50.29 -22.00
N GLN A 287 -26.94 50.31 -21.71
CA GLN A 287 -27.64 49.18 -21.08
C GLN A 287 -27.70 47.95 -22.00
N GLN A 288 -28.00 48.13 -23.29
CA GLN A 288 -28.00 47.03 -24.26
C GLN A 288 -26.60 46.43 -24.45
N GLN A 289 -25.55 47.24 -24.52
CA GLN A 289 -24.16 46.78 -24.57
C GLN A 289 -23.76 46.00 -23.32
N LYS A 290 -24.14 46.46 -22.11
CA LYS A 290 -23.91 45.71 -20.87
C LYS A 290 -24.65 44.37 -20.84
N GLN A 291 -25.90 44.33 -21.29
CA GLN A 291 -26.66 43.08 -21.39
C GLN A 291 -26.05 42.11 -22.41
N GLN A 292 -25.57 42.60 -23.56
CA GLN A 292 -24.85 41.77 -24.53
C GLN A 292 -23.51 41.24 -23.98
N GLN A 293 -22.74 42.06 -23.27
CA GLN A 293 -21.51 41.60 -22.60
C GLN A 293 -21.79 40.54 -21.53
N GLN A 294 -22.82 40.71 -20.70
CA GLN A 294 -23.21 39.70 -19.71
C GLN A 294 -23.67 38.38 -20.38
N GLN A 295 -24.44 38.45 -21.46
CA GLN A 295 -24.83 37.26 -22.22
C GLN A 295 -23.63 36.57 -22.88
N GLN A 296 -22.67 37.32 -23.43
CA GLN A 296 -21.43 36.75 -23.97
C GLN A 296 -20.56 36.10 -22.89
N GLN A 297 -20.42 36.72 -21.71
CA GLN A 297 -19.71 36.10 -20.58
C GLN A 297 -20.39 34.82 -20.10
N GLN A 298 -21.72 34.80 -19.96
CA GLN A 298 -22.46 33.59 -19.59
C GLN A 298 -22.33 32.48 -20.66
N GLN A 299 -22.37 32.83 -21.95
CA GLN A 299 -22.14 31.85 -23.03
C GLN A 299 -20.70 31.32 -23.04
N GLN A 300 -19.69 32.17 -22.77
CA GLN A 300 -18.30 31.73 -22.65
C GLN A 300 -18.09 30.81 -21.44
N GLN A 301 -18.68 31.13 -20.28
CA GLN A 301 -18.64 30.26 -19.10
C GLN A 301 -19.33 28.91 -19.36
N GLN A 302 -20.50 28.90 -20.00
CA GLN A 302 -21.17 27.65 -20.39
C GLN A 302 -20.38 26.85 -21.43
N GLN A 303 -19.72 27.50 -22.40
CA GLN A 303 -18.84 26.81 -23.34
C GLN A 303 -17.58 26.26 -22.68
N GLN A 304 -16.97 26.97 -21.71
CA GLN A 304 -15.86 26.46 -20.92
C GLN A 304 -16.27 25.26 -20.07
N GLN A 305 -17.42 25.32 -19.37
CA GLN A 305 -17.94 24.17 -18.62
C GLN A 305 -18.24 22.98 -19.54
N GLN A 306 -18.84 23.19 -20.72
CA GLN A 306 -19.09 22.11 -21.68
C GLN A 306 -17.80 21.53 -22.26
N GLN A 307 -16.76 22.35 -22.51
CA GLN A 307 -15.44 21.87 -22.94
C GLN A 307 -14.73 21.09 -21.83
N GLN A 308 -14.79 21.55 -20.58
CA GLN A 308 -14.25 20.81 -19.42
C GLN A 308 -14.96 19.46 -19.24
N GLN A 309 -16.29 19.42 -19.31
CA GLN A 309 -17.05 18.17 -19.24
C GLN A 309 -16.78 17.24 -20.43
N GLN A 310 -16.53 17.78 -21.64
CA GLN A 310 -16.11 16.97 -22.79
C GLN A 310 -14.68 16.45 -22.65
N GLN A 311 -13.76 17.23 -22.09
CA GLN A 311 -12.38 16.79 -21.82
C GLN A 311 -12.34 15.71 -20.72
N GLN A 312 -13.12 15.84 -19.65
CA GLN A 312 -13.32 14.77 -18.66
C GLN A 312 -13.84 13.50 -19.32
N LYS A 313 -14.88 13.60 -20.16
CA LYS A 313 -15.45 12.45 -20.91
C LYS A 313 -14.54 11.86 -22.01
N GLN A 314 -13.38 12.46 -22.28
CA GLN A 314 -12.40 11.94 -23.25
C GLN A 314 -11.16 11.32 -22.60
N GLN A 315 -11.03 11.36 -21.27
CA GLN A 315 -9.96 10.64 -20.59
C GLN A 315 -10.25 9.12 -20.56
N PRO A 316 -9.24 8.25 -20.68
CA PRO A 316 -9.45 6.81 -20.71
C PRO A 316 -9.96 6.31 -19.35
N HIS A 317 -11.09 5.60 -19.35
CA HIS A 317 -11.61 4.91 -18.16
C HIS A 317 -10.51 4.05 -17.52
N GLY A 318 -10.19 4.30 -16.24
CA GLY A 318 -9.07 3.69 -15.53
C GLY A 318 -7.81 4.57 -15.39
N ALA A 319 -7.78 5.80 -15.92
CA ALA A 319 -6.83 6.83 -15.48
C ALA A 319 -7.37 7.49 -14.20
N GLY A 320 -6.96 6.98 -13.05
CA GLY A 320 -7.42 7.41 -11.74
C GLY A 320 -6.92 6.48 -10.63
N LEU A 321 -7.00 6.97 -9.39
CA LEU A 321 -7.03 6.15 -8.18
C LEU A 321 -8.02 4.98 -8.37
N HIS A 322 -7.91 3.93 -7.56
CA HIS A 322 -9.01 2.98 -7.38
C HIS A 322 -9.58 3.09 -5.97
N VAL A 323 -10.79 2.57 -5.75
CA VAL A 323 -11.54 2.57 -4.47
C VAL A 323 -10.91 1.74 -3.34
N GLY A 324 -9.58 1.58 -3.36
CA GLY A 324 -8.77 1.03 -2.26
C GLY A 324 -7.72 2.01 -1.73
N HIS A 325 -7.38 3.07 -2.47
CA HIS A 325 -6.53 4.15 -1.95
C HIS A 325 -7.26 5.06 -0.96
N PRO A 326 -8.51 5.51 -1.24
CA PRO A 326 -9.17 6.46 -0.37
C PRO A 326 -9.56 5.87 0.99
N GLU A 327 -9.58 4.55 1.18
CA GLU A 327 -9.84 3.96 2.50
C GLU A 327 -8.90 4.49 3.60
N GLY A 328 -7.60 4.62 3.30
CA GLY A 328 -6.64 5.22 4.24
C GLY A 328 -6.88 6.71 4.44
N TYR A 329 -7.10 7.43 3.34
CA TYR A 329 -7.29 8.88 3.30
C TYR A 329 -8.60 9.35 3.94
N THR A 330 -9.65 8.52 3.87
CA THR A 330 -10.93 8.69 4.57
C THR A 330 -10.75 8.47 6.08
N ALA A 331 -9.95 7.47 6.48
CA ALA A 331 -9.67 7.20 7.89
C ALA A 331 -8.86 8.32 8.57
N THR A 332 -7.90 8.93 7.87
CA THR A 332 -7.15 10.10 8.37
C THR A 332 -7.99 11.36 8.34
N ASP A 333 -8.77 11.62 7.29
CA ASP A 333 -9.65 12.81 7.21
C ASP A 333 -10.74 12.80 8.30
N ILE A 334 -11.30 11.64 8.63
CA ILE A 334 -12.22 11.50 9.79
C ILE A 334 -11.52 11.93 11.09
N LEU A 335 -10.27 11.48 11.31
CA LEU A 335 -9.49 11.84 12.50
C LEU A 335 -9.06 13.32 12.49
N ALA A 336 -8.69 13.87 11.33
CA ALA A 336 -8.36 15.27 11.15
C ALA A 336 -9.55 16.17 11.49
N ARG A 337 -10.73 15.87 10.93
CA ARG A 337 -11.99 16.59 11.21
C ARG A 337 -12.39 16.45 12.67
N TYR A 338 -12.38 15.24 13.24
CA TYR A 338 -12.69 15.01 14.66
C TYR A 338 -11.76 15.79 15.60
N LYS A 339 -10.43 15.77 15.37
CA LYS A 339 -9.47 16.49 16.23
C LYS A 339 -9.58 18.01 16.09
N ARG A 340 -9.87 18.52 14.89
CA ARG A 340 -10.17 19.93 14.63
C ARG A 340 -11.39 20.39 15.46
N MET A 341 -12.45 19.58 15.50
CA MET A 341 -13.65 19.80 16.32
C MET A 341 -13.42 19.58 17.85
N LYS A 342 -12.39 18.83 18.26
CA LYS A 342 -11.90 18.80 19.66
C LYS A 342 -10.92 19.95 19.99
N GLY A 343 -10.76 20.95 19.11
CA GLY A 343 -9.97 22.15 19.37
C GLY A 343 -8.45 21.98 19.19
N PHE A 344 -8.00 20.90 18.54
CA PHE A 344 -6.59 20.70 18.22
C PHE A 344 -6.17 21.58 17.03
N ASN A 345 -4.91 22.03 17.03
CA ASN A 345 -4.26 22.48 15.81
C ASN A 345 -3.91 21.25 14.97
N VAL A 346 -4.61 21.04 13.86
CA VAL A 346 -4.44 19.85 13.02
C VAL A 346 -3.58 20.18 11.80
N LEU A 347 -2.48 19.44 11.62
CA LEU A 347 -1.72 19.38 10.38
C LEU A 347 -2.10 18.08 9.66
N HIS A 348 -2.76 18.21 8.51
CA HIS A 348 -3.11 17.11 7.61
C HIS A 348 -2.65 17.46 6.19
N PRO A 349 -1.43 17.12 5.78
CA PRO A 349 -0.85 17.51 4.50
C PRO A 349 -0.98 16.40 3.43
N MET A 350 -0.76 16.76 2.17
CA MET A 350 -0.70 15.84 1.03
C MET A 350 0.39 16.28 0.05
N GLY A 351 0.97 15.35 -0.72
CA GLY A 351 2.03 15.57 -1.70
C GLY A 351 2.37 14.28 -2.43
N TRP A 352 3.47 14.22 -3.18
CA TRP A 352 3.67 13.19 -4.21
C TRP A 352 5.09 12.58 -4.25
N ASP A 353 5.19 11.26 -4.19
CA ASP A 353 6.44 10.55 -4.47
C ASP A 353 6.61 10.29 -5.97
N ALA A 354 7.18 11.27 -6.67
CA ALA A 354 7.03 11.55 -8.09
C ALA A 354 8.21 11.13 -9.00
N PHE A 355 9.35 10.77 -8.41
CA PHE A 355 10.52 10.21 -9.12
C PHE A 355 10.35 8.70 -9.40
N GLY A 356 11.30 8.08 -10.10
CA GLY A 356 11.41 6.61 -10.19
C GLY A 356 10.96 5.97 -11.51
N LEU A 357 11.27 4.67 -11.60
CA LEU A 357 11.26 3.88 -12.83
C LEU A 357 9.91 3.79 -13.59
N PRO A 358 8.71 3.75 -12.99
CA PRO A 358 7.46 3.66 -13.75
C PRO A 358 7.11 4.91 -14.55
N ALA A 359 7.41 6.12 -14.04
CA ALA A 359 7.29 7.34 -14.84
C ALA A 359 8.26 7.31 -16.04
N GLU A 360 9.48 6.82 -15.82
CA GLU A 360 10.48 6.61 -16.88
C GLU A 360 10.04 5.54 -17.91
N GLN A 361 9.46 4.41 -17.48
CA GLN A 361 8.95 3.38 -18.39
C GLN A 361 7.74 3.83 -19.19
N TYR A 362 6.80 4.57 -18.57
CA TYR A 362 5.67 5.14 -19.28
C TYR A 362 6.13 6.20 -20.30
N ALA A 363 7.14 7.01 -19.95
CA ALA A 363 7.81 7.91 -20.88
C ALA A 363 8.46 7.17 -22.06
N LEU A 364 9.19 6.07 -21.80
CA LEU A 364 9.80 5.22 -22.84
C LEU A 364 8.77 4.53 -23.74
N GLN A 365 7.61 4.12 -23.20
CA GLN A 365 6.52 3.49 -23.95
C GLN A 365 5.73 4.49 -24.81
N THR A 366 5.57 5.73 -24.35
CA THR A 366 4.74 6.75 -25.03
C THR A 366 5.53 7.77 -25.86
N GLY A 367 6.83 7.91 -25.61
CA GLY A 367 7.66 8.98 -26.18
C GLY A 367 7.44 10.36 -25.56
N THR A 368 6.70 10.46 -24.44
CA THR A 368 6.47 11.72 -23.71
C THR A 368 7.53 11.88 -22.61
N HIS A 369 8.05 13.08 -22.36
CA HIS A 369 9.04 13.30 -21.28
C HIS A 369 8.42 12.96 -19.90
N PRO A 370 9.16 12.27 -18.99
CA PRO A 370 8.58 11.79 -17.73
C PRO A 370 7.96 12.91 -16.88
N ALA A 371 8.58 14.10 -16.82
CA ALA A 371 8.09 15.24 -16.04
C ALA A 371 6.66 15.63 -16.41
N GLU A 372 6.34 15.68 -17.72
CA GLU A 372 4.98 15.95 -18.19
C GLU A 372 3.99 14.88 -17.73
N THR A 373 4.38 13.60 -17.78
CA THR A 373 3.49 12.49 -17.43
C THR A 373 3.24 12.45 -15.92
N THR A 374 4.27 12.70 -15.12
CA THR A 374 4.19 12.87 -13.67
C THR A 374 3.26 14.04 -13.32
N GLN A 375 3.42 15.22 -13.93
CA GLN A 375 2.54 16.36 -13.63
C GLN A 375 1.08 16.09 -13.97
N LYS A 376 0.80 15.51 -15.16
CA LYS A 376 -0.56 15.14 -15.59
C LYS A 376 -1.21 14.14 -14.64
N ASN A 377 -0.43 13.23 -14.05
CA ASN A 377 -0.91 12.31 -13.02
C ASN A 377 -1.11 13.00 -11.68
N ILE A 378 -0.17 13.85 -11.21
CA ILE A 378 -0.31 14.66 -9.99
C ILE A 378 -1.63 15.45 -10.03
N ASP A 379 -1.89 16.16 -11.13
CA ASP A 379 -3.09 16.97 -11.31
C ASP A 379 -4.36 16.11 -11.29
N ARG A 380 -4.28 14.89 -11.84
CA ARG A 380 -5.37 13.91 -11.83
C ARG A 380 -5.64 13.37 -10.42
N PHE A 381 -4.63 12.92 -9.69
CA PHE A 381 -4.77 12.48 -8.28
C PHE A 381 -5.34 13.63 -7.43
N ARG A 382 -4.78 14.85 -7.54
CA ARG A 382 -5.27 16.04 -6.83
C ARG A 382 -6.76 16.29 -7.09
N SER A 383 -7.20 16.16 -8.35
CA SER A 383 -8.61 16.31 -8.71
C SER A 383 -9.52 15.29 -8.01
N GLN A 384 -9.08 14.04 -7.88
CA GLN A 384 -9.86 12.98 -7.23
C GLN A 384 -9.87 13.11 -5.69
N LEU A 385 -8.75 13.49 -5.07
CA LEU A 385 -8.70 13.75 -3.63
C LEU A 385 -9.54 14.98 -3.23
N LYS A 386 -9.60 16.03 -4.07
CA LYS A 386 -10.51 17.17 -3.88
C LYS A 386 -11.98 16.81 -4.11
N MET A 387 -12.29 15.98 -5.12
CA MET A 387 -13.64 15.43 -5.36
C MET A 387 -14.19 14.62 -4.18
N LEU A 388 -13.32 14.01 -3.38
CA LEU A 388 -13.67 13.27 -2.16
C LEU A 388 -13.73 14.17 -0.90
N GLY A 389 -13.46 15.47 -1.02
CA GLY A 389 -13.60 16.44 0.06
C GLY A 389 -12.65 16.19 1.24
N PHE A 390 -11.45 15.65 1.03
CA PHE A 390 -10.48 15.45 2.12
C PHE A 390 -9.94 16.80 2.64
N SER A 391 -9.83 16.94 3.97
CA SER A 391 -9.46 18.20 4.65
C SER A 391 -7.95 18.47 4.69
N TYR A 392 -7.30 18.30 3.54
CA TYR A 392 -5.88 18.55 3.34
C TYR A 392 -5.53 20.04 3.30
N ASP A 393 -4.38 20.37 3.89
CA ASP A 393 -3.72 21.66 3.71
C ASP A 393 -2.94 21.71 2.38
N TRP A 394 -3.66 21.98 1.29
CA TRP A 394 -3.07 22.08 -0.05
C TRP A 394 -2.02 23.20 -0.23
N GLN A 395 -1.82 24.09 0.75
CA GLN A 395 -0.69 25.04 0.73
C GLN A 395 0.64 24.36 1.07
N ARG A 396 0.59 23.15 1.61
CA ARG A 396 1.76 22.34 1.99
C ARG A 396 2.10 21.25 0.97
N GLU A 397 1.50 21.32 -0.21
CA GLU A 397 1.73 20.37 -1.29
C GLU A 397 3.19 20.42 -1.78
N VAL A 398 3.82 19.24 -1.92
CA VAL A 398 5.19 19.07 -2.47
C VAL A 398 5.25 17.82 -3.35
N ALA A 399 6.09 17.82 -4.37
CA ALA A 399 6.48 16.62 -5.11
C ALA A 399 7.98 16.33 -4.93
N THR A 400 8.38 15.06 -4.87
CA THR A 400 9.82 14.71 -4.75
C THR A 400 10.65 15.17 -5.96
N THR A 401 10.00 15.39 -7.10
CA THR A 401 10.56 15.95 -8.34
C THR A 401 10.83 17.46 -8.30
N ASP A 402 10.37 18.18 -7.27
CA ASP A 402 10.55 19.63 -7.19
C ASP A 402 12.00 19.97 -6.79
N PRO A 403 12.71 20.86 -7.50
CA PRO A 403 14.07 21.27 -7.12
C PRO A 403 14.18 21.84 -5.70
N ALA A 404 13.14 22.54 -5.23
CA ALA A 404 13.05 23.05 -3.86
C ALA A 404 12.90 21.93 -2.80
N TYR A 405 12.42 20.75 -3.22
CA TYR A 405 12.37 19.54 -2.40
C TYR A 405 13.70 18.78 -2.47
N TYR A 406 14.12 18.32 -3.66
CA TYR A 406 15.28 17.42 -3.76
C TYR A 406 16.63 18.10 -3.50
N LYS A 407 16.72 19.43 -3.48
CA LYS A 407 17.84 20.18 -2.83
C LYS A 407 18.15 19.59 -1.46
N TRP A 408 17.12 19.30 -0.68
CA TRP A 408 17.26 18.79 0.68
C TRP A 408 17.50 17.28 0.72
N THR A 409 16.95 16.48 -0.19
CA THR A 409 17.36 15.07 -0.36
C THR A 409 18.87 14.98 -0.64
N GLN A 410 19.39 15.83 -1.54
CA GLN A 410 20.82 15.95 -1.84
C GLN A 410 21.63 16.42 -0.61
N TRP A 411 21.11 17.39 0.15
CA TRP A 411 21.75 17.85 1.39
C TRP A 411 21.86 16.74 2.45
N ILE A 412 20.80 15.94 2.66
CA ILE A 412 20.81 14.80 3.59
C ILE A 412 21.82 13.75 3.12
N PHE A 413 21.86 13.45 1.82
CA PHE A 413 22.87 12.56 1.25
C PHE A 413 24.30 13.06 1.50
N LEU A 414 24.56 14.38 1.40
CA LEU A 414 25.86 14.95 1.75
C LEU A 414 26.20 14.76 3.23
N GLN A 415 25.23 14.80 4.15
CA GLN A 415 25.52 14.52 5.57
C GLN A 415 25.79 13.02 5.81
N LEU A 416 25.10 12.12 5.11
CA LEU A 416 25.39 10.67 5.10
C LEU A 416 26.81 10.40 4.57
N PHE A 417 27.21 11.05 3.48
CA PHE A 417 28.54 10.95 2.89
C PHE A 417 29.63 11.49 3.83
N LYS A 418 29.44 12.69 4.40
CA LYS A 418 30.36 13.30 5.38
C LYS A 418 30.54 12.48 6.66
N LYS A 419 29.54 11.68 7.06
CA LYS A 419 29.62 10.72 8.18
C LYS A 419 30.22 9.36 7.81
N GLY A 420 30.60 9.11 6.55
CA GLY A 420 31.06 7.79 6.08
C GLY A 420 29.94 6.73 6.04
N LEU A 421 28.68 7.16 6.08
CA LEU A 421 27.50 6.31 5.98
C LEU A 421 27.10 6.07 4.51
N ALA A 422 27.38 7.02 3.61
CA ALA A 422 27.34 6.75 2.17
C ALA A 422 28.74 6.42 1.66
N TYR A 423 28.90 5.26 1.00
CA TYR A 423 30.19 4.80 0.47
C TYR A 423 30.02 4.04 -0.85
N GLN A 424 31.10 3.88 -1.61
CA GLN A 424 31.10 3.04 -2.81
C GLN A 424 31.69 1.66 -2.52
N ALA A 425 31.09 0.63 -3.12
CA ALA A 425 31.62 -0.73 -3.16
C ALA A 425 31.35 -1.37 -4.52
N GLU A 426 32.21 -2.29 -4.95
CA GLU A 426 31.88 -3.21 -6.03
C GLU A 426 31.01 -4.33 -5.45
N VAL A 427 29.79 -4.46 -5.97
CA VAL A 427 28.79 -5.43 -5.48
C VAL A 427 28.15 -6.16 -6.66
N PRO A 428 27.75 -7.44 -6.49
CA PRO A 428 26.93 -8.12 -7.49
C PRO A 428 25.54 -7.49 -7.52
N VAL A 429 25.21 -6.82 -8.63
CA VAL A 429 23.93 -6.15 -8.88
C VAL A 429 23.03 -6.98 -9.78
N ASN A 430 21.71 -6.83 -9.60
CA ASN A 430 20.71 -7.45 -10.46
C ASN A 430 20.53 -6.60 -11.72
N TRP A 431 21.25 -6.91 -12.79
CA TRP A 431 21.14 -6.18 -14.05
C TRP A 431 20.03 -6.76 -14.93
N CYS A 432 19.13 -5.91 -15.42
CA CYS A 432 18.13 -6.28 -16.42
C CYS A 432 18.50 -5.65 -17.78
N PRO A 433 18.98 -6.42 -18.77
CA PRO A 433 19.39 -5.87 -20.07
C PRO A 433 18.26 -5.19 -20.83
N ALA A 434 17.03 -5.73 -20.76
CA ALA A 434 15.87 -5.19 -21.46
C ALA A 434 15.38 -3.86 -20.87
N LEU A 435 15.57 -3.64 -19.57
CA LEU A 435 15.22 -2.39 -18.88
C LEU A 435 16.42 -1.43 -18.74
N GLY A 436 17.62 -1.86 -19.14
CA GLY A 436 18.87 -1.10 -19.10
C GLY A 436 19.23 -0.56 -17.72
N THR A 437 19.25 -1.42 -16.69
CA THR A 437 19.41 -0.97 -15.29
C THR A 437 19.92 -2.03 -14.33
N VAL A 438 20.41 -1.56 -13.18
CA VAL A 438 20.30 -2.30 -11.92
C VAL A 438 18.88 -2.25 -11.38
N LEU A 439 18.41 -3.38 -10.87
CA LEU A 439 17.22 -3.57 -10.07
C LEU A 439 17.61 -3.83 -8.62
N ALA A 440 16.73 -3.50 -7.67
CA ALA A 440 16.87 -3.97 -6.29
C ALA A 440 16.75 -5.52 -6.21
N ASN A 441 16.97 -6.13 -5.04
CA ASN A 441 16.62 -7.56 -4.85
C ASN A 441 15.09 -7.74 -4.88
N GLU A 442 14.40 -6.71 -4.41
CA GLU A 442 12.96 -6.54 -4.27
C GLU A 442 12.22 -6.34 -5.60
N GLU A 443 12.96 -6.17 -6.71
CA GLU A 443 12.45 -5.96 -8.07
C GLU A 443 12.70 -7.18 -8.99
N VAL A 444 13.25 -8.28 -8.45
CA VAL A 444 13.53 -9.53 -9.17
C VAL A 444 12.61 -10.63 -8.65
N ILE A 445 11.81 -11.21 -9.55
CA ILE A 445 10.88 -12.30 -9.27
C ILE A 445 11.31 -13.50 -10.11
N ASP A 446 11.59 -14.63 -9.45
CA ASP A 446 11.93 -15.92 -10.07
C ASP A 446 12.97 -15.82 -11.21
N GLY A 447 14.04 -15.04 -10.98
CA GLY A 447 15.16 -14.84 -11.92
C GLY A 447 14.93 -13.78 -13.01
N LYS A 448 13.81 -13.07 -12.98
CA LYS A 448 13.40 -12.08 -13.98
C LYS A 448 13.04 -10.75 -13.33
N SER A 449 12.95 -9.69 -14.14
CA SER A 449 12.42 -8.40 -13.68
C SER A 449 10.92 -8.52 -13.45
N GLU A 450 10.45 -8.04 -12.30
CA GLU A 450 9.02 -7.97 -11.95
C GLU A 450 8.19 -7.29 -13.06
N ARG A 451 8.80 -6.35 -13.80
CA ARG A 451 8.20 -5.74 -14.99
C ARG A 451 8.70 -6.38 -16.27
N GLY A 452 7.77 -6.78 -17.12
CA GLY A 452 8.05 -7.26 -18.47
C GLY A 452 8.54 -8.71 -18.55
N ASP A 453 8.70 -9.42 -17.42
CA ASP A 453 9.13 -10.83 -17.38
C ASP A 453 10.50 -11.05 -18.07
N HIS A 454 11.38 -10.05 -18.01
CA HIS A 454 12.67 -10.08 -18.70
C HIS A 454 13.76 -10.74 -17.85
N PRO A 455 14.62 -11.62 -18.41
CA PRO A 455 15.72 -12.22 -17.65
C PRO A 455 16.63 -11.20 -16.96
N VAL A 456 17.02 -11.51 -15.73
CA VAL A 456 17.96 -10.71 -14.92
C VAL A 456 19.27 -11.48 -14.78
N VAL A 457 20.39 -10.78 -14.87
CA VAL A 457 21.75 -11.34 -14.75
C VAL A 457 22.49 -10.64 -13.61
N ARG A 458 23.32 -11.38 -12.86
CA ARG A 458 24.20 -10.78 -11.85
C ARG A 458 25.45 -10.21 -12.53
N LEU A 459 25.75 -8.93 -12.32
CA LEU A 459 26.98 -8.29 -12.77
C LEU A 459 27.71 -7.68 -11.57
N PRO A 460 29.05 -7.75 -11.46
CA PRO A 460 29.79 -6.91 -10.52
C PRO A 460 29.74 -5.45 -11.00
N MET A 461 29.41 -4.51 -10.12
CA MET A 461 29.37 -3.08 -10.45
C MET A 461 29.67 -2.22 -9.23
N LYS A 462 30.42 -1.12 -9.43
CA LYS A 462 30.62 -0.08 -8.40
C LYS A 462 29.29 0.64 -8.15
N GLN A 463 28.76 0.55 -6.94
CA GLN A 463 27.50 1.17 -6.53
C GLN A 463 27.67 2.04 -5.28
N TRP A 464 26.77 3.01 -5.11
CA TRP A 464 26.59 3.69 -3.82
C TRP A 464 25.75 2.83 -2.87
N MET A 465 26.28 2.64 -1.67
CA MET A 465 25.71 1.89 -0.56
C MET A 465 25.47 2.83 0.62
N LEU A 466 24.36 2.67 1.35
CA LEU A 466 24.12 3.34 2.63
C LEU A 466 24.27 2.37 3.81
N ARG A 467 25.09 2.76 4.79
CA ARG A 467 25.47 1.96 5.98
C ARG A 467 24.36 1.94 7.06
N ILE A 468 23.20 1.42 6.69
CA ILE A 468 22.07 1.24 7.62
C ILE A 468 22.39 0.21 8.72
N THR A 469 23.32 -0.73 8.48
CA THR A 469 23.75 -1.70 9.52
C THR A 469 24.39 -1.04 10.72
N ALA A 470 25.04 0.13 10.57
CA ALA A 470 25.59 0.91 11.70
C ALA A 470 24.51 1.48 12.65
N TYR A 471 23.22 1.39 12.27
CA TYR A 471 22.08 1.79 13.09
C TYR A 471 21.22 0.58 13.52
N ALA A 472 21.61 -0.66 13.21
CA ALA A 472 20.76 -1.85 13.37
C ALA A 472 20.27 -2.09 14.80
N ASP A 473 21.13 -1.93 15.82
CA ASP A 473 20.74 -2.04 17.24
C ASP A 473 19.68 -0.98 17.61
N ARG A 474 19.93 0.30 17.31
CA ARG A 474 18.97 1.40 17.57
C ARG A 474 17.67 1.26 16.77
N LEU A 475 17.73 0.66 15.58
CA LEU A 475 16.54 0.33 14.80
C LEU A 475 15.75 -0.84 15.39
N LEU A 476 16.33 -1.66 16.27
CA LEU A 476 15.61 -2.67 17.05
C LEU A 476 15.12 -2.11 18.39
N GLU A 477 15.99 -1.49 19.17
CA GLU A 477 15.72 -1.01 20.53
C GLU A 477 14.59 0.04 20.55
N ASP A 478 14.68 1.07 19.68
CA ASP A 478 13.70 2.15 19.64
C ASP A 478 12.32 1.71 19.06
N LEU A 479 12.15 0.47 18.58
CA LEU A 479 10.81 -0.05 18.19
C LEU A 479 9.88 -0.23 19.39
N ASP A 480 10.43 -0.49 20.57
CA ASP A 480 9.62 -0.78 21.76
C ASP A 480 8.92 0.48 22.29
N GLU A 481 9.42 1.68 21.94
CA GLU A 481 8.83 2.98 22.31
C GLU A 481 7.59 3.40 21.49
N LEU A 482 7.22 2.64 20.44
CA LEU A 482 6.22 3.04 19.43
C LEU A 482 4.82 2.42 19.61
N ASP A 483 3.73 3.17 19.34
CA ASP A 483 2.35 2.64 19.24
C ASP A 483 2.10 2.05 17.84
N TRP A 484 2.83 0.98 17.53
CA TRP A 484 2.71 0.21 16.30
C TRP A 484 2.26 -1.21 16.64
N ALA A 485 1.44 -1.83 15.79
CA ALA A 485 1.02 -3.22 15.99
C ALA A 485 2.22 -4.18 15.99
N ASP A 486 2.20 -5.17 16.88
CA ASP A 486 3.34 -6.07 17.10
C ASP A 486 3.78 -6.81 15.83
N SER A 487 2.84 -7.16 14.94
CA SER A 487 3.17 -7.76 13.64
C SER A 487 4.02 -6.87 12.74
N ILE A 488 3.91 -5.55 12.84
CA ILE A 488 4.79 -4.60 12.13
C ILE A 488 6.17 -4.54 12.79
N LYS A 489 6.21 -4.51 14.13
CA LYS A 489 7.47 -4.53 14.90
C LYS A 489 8.24 -5.82 14.61
N ASP A 490 7.57 -6.96 14.65
CA ASP A 490 8.14 -8.28 14.37
C ASP A 490 8.60 -8.43 12.92
N MET A 491 7.89 -7.83 11.95
CA MET A 491 8.42 -7.73 10.58
C MET A 491 9.76 -7.00 10.53
N GLN A 492 9.92 -5.85 11.20
CA GLN A 492 11.22 -5.17 11.27
C GLN A 492 12.26 -5.96 12.09
N ARG A 493 11.89 -6.57 13.23
CA ARG A 493 12.81 -7.40 14.03
C ARG A 493 13.35 -8.60 13.23
N ASN A 494 12.48 -9.32 12.52
CA ASN A 494 12.84 -10.47 11.69
C ASN A 494 13.58 -10.08 10.40
N TRP A 495 13.37 -8.86 9.89
CA TRP A 495 14.11 -8.33 8.73
C TRP A 495 15.52 -7.88 9.10
N ILE A 496 15.66 -7.15 10.22
CA ILE A 496 16.97 -6.75 10.74
C ILE A 496 17.76 -8.01 11.17
N GLY A 497 17.07 -8.96 11.82
CA GLY A 497 17.57 -10.30 12.11
C GLY A 497 18.88 -10.30 12.87
N ARG A 498 18.93 -9.54 13.97
CA ARG A 498 20.09 -9.51 14.88
C ARG A 498 20.29 -10.87 15.53
N SER A 499 21.53 -11.34 15.50
CA SER A 499 21.97 -12.59 16.10
C SER A 499 23.28 -12.35 16.86
N GLU A 500 23.49 -13.11 17.93
CA GLU A 500 24.77 -13.15 18.64
C GLU A 500 25.38 -14.54 18.52
N GLY A 501 26.70 -14.58 18.38
CA GLY A 501 27.45 -15.79 18.15
C GLY A 501 28.96 -15.57 18.27
N ALA A 502 29.71 -16.45 17.63
CA ALA A 502 31.15 -16.34 17.48
C ALA A 502 31.55 -16.29 16.00
N GLU A 503 32.56 -15.49 15.68
CA GLU A 503 33.48 -15.83 14.61
C GLU A 503 34.46 -16.90 15.12
N VAL A 504 34.75 -17.92 14.32
CA VAL A 504 35.68 -19.01 14.63
C VAL A 504 36.65 -19.20 13.46
N HIS A 505 37.95 -19.26 13.73
CA HIS A 505 38.98 -19.48 12.72
C HIS A 505 39.44 -20.93 12.71
N PHE A 506 39.19 -21.64 11.61
CA PHE A 506 39.63 -23.01 11.38
C PHE A 506 40.91 -23.01 10.53
N LYS A 507 42.01 -23.61 11.01
CA LYS A 507 43.25 -23.69 10.22
C LYS A 507 43.08 -24.68 9.06
N VAL A 508 43.39 -24.23 7.84
CA VAL A 508 43.33 -25.08 6.64
C VAL A 508 44.54 -26.02 6.60
N GLN A 509 44.28 -27.28 6.23
CA GLN A 509 45.26 -28.30 5.89
C GLN A 509 45.09 -28.63 4.39
N PRO A 510 45.88 -27.99 3.50
CA PRO A 510 45.72 -28.16 2.05
C PRO A 510 45.97 -29.61 1.59
N GLY A 511 45.22 -30.04 0.57
CA GLY A 511 45.45 -31.32 -0.10
C GLY A 511 46.75 -31.37 -0.90
N GLN A 512 47.19 -32.57 -1.28
CA GLN A 512 48.39 -32.72 -2.12
C GLN A 512 48.20 -32.05 -3.49
N GLY A 513 49.21 -31.31 -3.94
CA GLY A 513 49.17 -30.53 -5.18
C GLY A 513 48.63 -29.10 -5.05
N SER A 514 48.08 -28.72 -3.89
CA SER A 514 47.58 -27.37 -3.63
C SER A 514 48.67 -26.29 -3.74
N SER A 515 48.32 -25.12 -4.29
CA SER A 515 49.11 -23.89 -4.24
C SER A 515 48.88 -23.03 -2.99
N LEU A 516 48.01 -23.49 -2.08
CA LEU A 516 47.56 -22.70 -0.93
C LEU A 516 48.64 -22.64 0.18
N GLY A 517 48.83 -21.46 0.78
CA GLY A 517 49.83 -21.26 1.84
C GLY A 517 49.53 -22.03 3.14
N ALA A 518 50.57 -22.55 3.79
CA ALA A 518 50.47 -23.44 4.96
C ALA A 518 49.95 -22.81 6.28
N GLU A 519 49.60 -21.52 6.25
CA GLU A 519 49.04 -20.77 7.38
C GLU A 519 47.63 -20.20 7.12
N GLN A 520 47.02 -20.56 5.98
CA GLN A 520 45.67 -20.11 5.62
C GLN A 520 44.60 -20.65 6.57
N GLN A 521 43.52 -19.88 6.73
CA GLN A 521 42.44 -20.14 7.68
C GLN A 521 41.08 -19.88 7.03
N LEU A 522 40.05 -20.58 7.52
CA LEU A 522 38.65 -20.32 7.23
C LEU A 522 37.98 -19.70 8.46
N SER A 523 37.67 -18.41 8.39
CA SER A 523 36.69 -17.81 9.30
C SER A 523 35.29 -18.34 9.01
N VAL A 524 34.52 -18.62 10.06
CA VAL A 524 33.08 -18.92 9.98
C VAL A 524 32.35 -18.19 11.09
N TYR A 525 31.10 -17.77 10.83
CA TYR A 525 30.20 -17.26 11.88
C TYR A 525 29.23 -18.35 12.32
N THR A 526 28.99 -18.48 13.63
CA THR A 526 27.98 -19.38 14.17
C THR A 526 27.25 -18.79 15.38
N THR A 527 25.92 -18.91 15.37
CA THR A 527 25.06 -18.65 16.54
C THR A 527 25.03 -19.82 17.53
N ARG A 528 25.71 -20.94 17.18
CA ARG A 528 25.83 -22.19 17.96
C ARG A 528 27.29 -22.54 18.28
N PRO A 529 28.08 -21.66 18.94
CA PRO A 529 29.42 -22.03 19.40
C PRO A 529 29.38 -23.18 20.43
N ASP A 530 28.25 -23.41 21.11
CA ASP A 530 28.03 -24.57 21.97
C ASP A 530 28.19 -25.92 21.24
N THR A 531 28.01 -25.97 19.93
CA THR A 531 28.06 -27.22 19.14
C THR A 531 29.35 -27.42 18.34
N LEU A 532 30.39 -26.59 18.59
CA LEU A 532 31.69 -26.61 17.90
C LEU A 532 32.38 -27.99 17.89
N PHE A 533 32.24 -28.78 18.95
CA PHE A 533 32.74 -30.16 19.03
C PHE A 533 32.08 -31.12 18.03
N GLY A 534 30.85 -30.81 17.59
CA GLY A 534 30.06 -31.59 16.65
C GLY A 534 30.31 -31.22 15.19
N ALA A 535 31.14 -30.21 14.89
CA ALA A 535 31.46 -29.82 13.53
C ALA A 535 32.30 -30.90 12.84
N THR A 536 31.72 -31.57 11.84
CA THR A 536 32.30 -32.76 11.16
C THR A 536 32.78 -32.51 9.74
N TYR A 537 32.37 -31.40 9.12
CA TYR A 537 32.89 -30.89 7.85
C TYR A 537 32.74 -29.37 7.80
N MET A 538 33.36 -28.74 6.80
CA MET A 538 33.15 -27.33 6.49
C MET A 538 32.60 -27.17 5.08
N VAL A 539 31.88 -26.09 4.84
CA VAL A 539 31.34 -25.76 3.52
C VAL A 539 31.70 -24.31 3.17
N VAL A 540 32.23 -24.12 1.97
CA VAL A 540 32.50 -22.79 1.40
C VAL A 540 31.56 -22.51 0.23
N ALA A 541 31.22 -21.24 0.03
CA ALA A 541 30.47 -20.79 -1.13
C ALA A 541 31.25 -21.03 -2.44
N PRO A 542 30.58 -21.25 -3.58
CA PRO A 542 31.19 -21.27 -4.92
C PRO A 542 31.99 -19.99 -5.24
N GLU A 543 31.62 -18.87 -4.62
CA GLU A 543 32.27 -17.56 -4.77
C GLU A 543 33.52 -17.38 -3.86
N HIS A 544 33.82 -18.33 -2.97
CA HIS A 544 34.75 -18.10 -1.86
C HIS A 544 36.22 -17.91 -2.31
N PRO A 545 36.92 -16.83 -1.92
CA PRO A 545 38.22 -16.46 -2.49
C PRO A 545 39.34 -17.50 -2.40
N LEU A 546 39.33 -18.39 -1.40
CA LEU A 546 40.36 -19.44 -1.31
C LEU A 546 40.29 -20.48 -2.45
N LEU A 547 39.13 -20.61 -3.14
CA LEU A 547 38.99 -21.52 -4.28
C LEU A 547 39.92 -21.11 -5.43
N SER A 548 40.00 -19.82 -5.76
CA SER A 548 40.91 -19.31 -6.80
C SER A 548 42.39 -19.27 -6.37
N GLN A 549 42.66 -19.43 -5.06
CA GLN A 549 44.02 -19.52 -4.50
C GLN A 549 44.56 -20.96 -4.42
N GLY A 550 43.74 -21.96 -4.79
CA GLY A 550 44.13 -23.37 -4.82
C GLY A 550 43.64 -24.20 -3.63
N LEU A 551 42.51 -23.85 -3.01
CA LEU A 551 41.87 -24.70 -1.99
C LEU A 551 41.42 -26.06 -2.56
N ALA A 552 41.05 -26.10 -3.84
CA ALA A 552 40.85 -27.35 -4.56
C ALA A 552 42.19 -28.04 -4.81
N ALA A 553 42.28 -29.34 -4.52
CA ALA A 553 43.51 -30.12 -4.53
C ALA A 553 43.26 -31.62 -4.78
N GLY A 554 44.33 -32.41 -4.88
CA GLY A 554 44.25 -33.87 -4.92
C GLY A 554 43.50 -34.46 -6.12
N GLY A 555 43.40 -33.74 -7.24
CA GLY A 555 42.65 -34.18 -8.42
C GLY A 555 41.18 -33.75 -8.45
N GLN A 556 40.72 -32.97 -7.47
CA GLN A 556 39.34 -32.43 -7.43
C GLN A 556 39.19 -31.11 -8.20
N GLU A 557 40.27 -30.53 -8.73
CA GLU A 557 40.31 -29.17 -9.27
C GLU A 557 39.33 -28.99 -10.44
N ALA A 558 39.24 -29.99 -11.33
CA ALA A 558 38.30 -29.99 -12.45
C ALA A 558 36.83 -30.09 -12.00
N ALA A 559 36.53 -30.97 -11.04
CA ALA A 559 35.17 -31.18 -10.53
C ALA A 559 34.68 -29.97 -9.71
N VAL A 560 35.57 -29.33 -8.94
CA VAL A 560 35.29 -28.06 -8.26
C VAL A 560 35.04 -26.94 -9.27
N ALA A 561 35.86 -26.82 -10.32
CA ALA A 561 35.67 -25.79 -11.35
C ALA A 561 34.33 -25.97 -12.11
N GLU A 562 33.99 -27.20 -12.50
CA GLU A 562 32.71 -27.52 -13.15
C GLU A 562 31.53 -27.20 -12.23
N TYR A 563 31.59 -27.60 -10.96
CA TYR A 563 30.55 -27.31 -9.97
C TYR A 563 30.38 -25.82 -9.70
N VAL A 564 31.48 -25.07 -9.56
CA VAL A 564 31.44 -23.60 -9.36
C VAL A 564 30.80 -22.91 -10.57
N GLN A 565 31.16 -23.30 -11.80
CA GLN A 565 30.52 -22.77 -13.00
C GLN A 565 29.02 -23.12 -13.05
N ALA A 566 28.63 -24.34 -12.67
CA ALA A 566 27.21 -24.72 -12.61
C ALA A 566 26.43 -23.93 -11.53
N ALA A 567 27.04 -23.67 -10.37
CA ALA A 567 26.42 -22.94 -9.26
C ALA A 567 26.35 -21.42 -9.47
N MET A 568 27.32 -20.83 -10.18
CA MET A 568 27.30 -19.41 -10.58
C MET A 568 26.21 -19.09 -11.63
N ASN A 569 25.72 -20.09 -12.35
CA ASN A 569 24.59 -19.96 -13.28
C ASN A 569 23.21 -20.09 -12.59
N LYS A 570 23.15 -20.30 -11.27
CA LYS A 570 21.91 -20.30 -10.47
C LYS A 570 21.72 -18.98 -9.73
N SER A 571 20.47 -18.53 -9.60
CA SER A 571 20.12 -17.42 -8.72
C SER A 571 20.24 -17.79 -7.23
N GLU A 572 20.39 -16.78 -6.36
CA GLU A 572 20.41 -16.99 -4.90
C GLU A 572 19.08 -17.59 -4.37
N ARG A 573 17.96 -17.40 -5.09
CA ARG A 573 16.65 -18.00 -4.79
C ARG A 573 16.60 -19.49 -5.15
N GLU A 574 17.17 -19.90 -6.28
CA GLU A 574 17.34 -21.32 -6.63
C GLU A 574 18.33 -22.06 -5.73
N ARG A 575 19.24 -21.31 -5.08
CA ARG A 575 20.23 -21.79 -4.09
C ARG A 575 19.74 -21.71 -2.63
N SER A 576 18.53 -21.22 -2.41
CA SER A 576 17.94 -21.04 -1.07
C SER A 576 17.46 -22.37 -0.45
N GLU A 577 16.90 -22.31 0.75
CA GLU A 577 16.36 -23.47 1.47
C GLU A 577 15.22 -24.19 0.69
N LEU A 578 14.59 -23.50 -0.28
CA LEU A 578 13.65 -24.07 -1.24
C LEU A 578 14.26 -25.17 -2.13
N GLN A 579 15.59 -25.25 -2.22
CA GLN A 579 16.32 -26.30 -2.94
C GLN A 579 16.18 -27.66 -2.23
N LYS A 580 15.25 -28.47 -2.73
CA LYS A 580 14.94 -29.83 -2.24
C LYS A 580 16.06 -30.86 -2.43
N ASP A 581 17.00 -30.61 -3.34
CA ASP A 581 18.14 -31.49 -3.57
C ASP A 581 19.45 -30.74 -3.30
N LYS A 582 20.07 -31.00 -2.15
CA LYS A 582 21.34 -30.35 -1.75
C LYS A 582 22.45 -30.84 -2.67
N THR A 583 23.29 -29.94 -3.18
CA THR A 583 24.41 -30.30 -4.07
C THR A 583 25.74 -29.81 -3.52
N GLY A 584 26.84 -30.45 -3.89
CA GLY A 584 28.17 -30.05 -3.47
C GLY A 584 29.25 -31.02 -3.94
N VAL A 585 30.51 -30.60 -3.79
CA VAL A 585 31.70 -31.35 -4.18
C VAL A 585 32.81 -31.18 -3.15
N PHE A 586 33.56 -32.25 -2.88
CA PHE A 586 34.69 -32.23 -1.95
C PHE A 586 35.90 -31.52 -2.57
N THR A 587 36.57 -30.64 -1.82
CA THR A 587 37.72 -29.86 -2.35
C THR A 587 39.01 -30.66 -2.46
N GLY A 588 39.14 -31.81 -1.80
CA GLY A 588 40.44 -32.47 -1.61
C GLY A 588 41.28 -31.90 -0.44
N SER A 589 40.83 -30.82 0.19
CA SER A 589 41.47 -30.17 1.34
C SER A 589 40.64 -30.35 2.62
N TYR A 590 41.32 -30.22 3.77
CA TYR A 590 40.74 -30.37 5.11
C TYR A 590 40.94 -29.10 5.93
N ALA A 591 40.20 -28.97 7.02
CA ALA A 591 40.43 -27.97 8.06
C ALA A 591 40.58 -28.66 9.41
N LEU A 592 41.30 -28.05 10.35
CA LEU A 592 41.40 -28.54 11.72
C LEU A 592 40.28 -27.92 12.56
N ASN A 593 39.41 -28.75 13.14
CA ASN A 593 38.43 -28.32 14.12
C ASN A 593 39.16 -27.83 15.39
N PRO A 594 39.04 -26.55 15.81
CA PRO A 594 39.88 -25.99 16.86
C PRO A 594 39.63 -26.60 18.25
N ALA A 595 38.42 -27.09 18.55
CA ALA A 595 38.12 -27.70 19.83
C ALA A 595 38.71 -29.11 19.97
N THR A 596 38.68 -29.90 18.89
CA THR A 596 39.03 -31.33 18.90
C THR A 596 40.38 -31.68 18.25
N GLY A 597 40.98 -30.73 17.50
CA GLY A 597 42.19 -30.95 16.71
C GLY A 597 42.02 -31.90 15.52
N GLN A 598 40.80 -32.35 15.21
CA GLN A 598 40.55 -33.34 14.16
C GLN A 598 40.49 -32.69 12.77
N PRO A 599 41.05 -33.34 11.73
CA PRO A 599 40.87 -32.91 10.35
C PRO A 599 39.45 -33.23 9.86
N ILE A 600 38.74 -32.22 9.40
CA ILE A 600 37.39 -32.30 8.83
C ILE A 600 37.40 -31.85 7.36
N PRO A 601 36.71 -32.54 6.43
CA PRO A 601 36.79 -32.24 5.01
C PRO A 601 36.13 -30.90 4.66
N ILE A 602 36.69 -30.16 3.71
CA ILE A 602 36.11 -28.92 3.18
C ILE A 602 35.37 -29.23 1.87
N TRP A 603 34.11 -28.85 1.79
CA TRP A 603 33.24 -28.98 0.62
C TRP A 603 32.92 -27.61 0.00
N VAL A 604 32.58 -27.60 -1.28
CA VAL A 604 31.89 -26.48 -1.94
C VAL A 604 30.44 -26.87 -2.11
N ALA A 605 29.50 -26.02 -1.70
CA ALA A 605 28.07 -26.26 -1.89
C ALA A 605 27.31 -24.95 -2.16
N ASP A 606 26.31 -25.03 -3.03
CA ASP A 606 25.58 -23.88 -3.54
C ASP A 606 24.65 -23.23 -2.50
N TYR A 607 24.24 -23.97 -1.47
CA TYR A 607 23.45 -23.45 -0.34
C TYR A 607 24.19 -22.45 0.56
N VAL A 608 25.52 -22.36 0.44
CA VAL A 608 26.32 -21.33 1.12
C VAL A 608 26.50 -20.15 0.17
N LEU A 609 26.17 -18.95 0.64
CA LEU A 609 26.19 -17.72 -0.15
C LEU A 609 27.45 -16.90 0.20
N GLY A 610 28.26 -16.55 -0.81
CA GLY A 610 29.43 -15.67 -0.61
C GLY A 610 29.08 -14.27 -0.09
N SER A 611 27.81 -13.86 -0.21
CA SER A 611 27.23 -12.61 0.31
C SER A 611 26.73 -12.70 1.77
N TYR A 612 26.96 -13.82 2.46
CA TYR A 612 26.53 -14.05 3.84
C TYR A 612 27.63 -14.57 4.76
N GLY A 613 27.79 -13.92 5.93
CA GLY A 613 28.87 -14.22 6.87
C GLY A 613 30.24 -14.00 6.22
N SER A 614 31.13 -14.98 6.38
CA SER A 614 32.43 -15.05 5.70
C SER A 614 32.38 -15.73 4.32
N GLY A 615 31.20 -16.18 3.87
CA GLY A 615 31.09 -17.10 2.72
C GLY A 615 31.52 -18.53 3.04
N ALA A 616 31.68 -18.89 4.31
CA ALA A 616 31.98 -20.24 4.79
C ALA A 616 31.26 -20.56 6.11
N ILE A 617 30.96 -21.85 6.33
CA ILE A 617 30.34 -22.36 7.56
C ILE A 617 31.09 -23.60 8.09
N MET A 618 31.04 -23.79 9.42
CA MET A 618 31.24 -25.11 10.02
C MET A 618 29.88 -25.83 9.96
N ALA A 619 29.86 -27.09 9.53
CA ALA A 619 28.63 -27.86 9.43
C ALA A 619 28.47 -28.79 10.63
N VAL A 620 27.30 -28.78 11.28
CA VAL A 620 27.03 -29.55 12.52
C VAL A 620 25.78 -30.44 12.37
N PRO A 621 25.88 -31.60 11.71
CA PRO A 621 24.74 -32.49 11.42
C PRO A 621 23.98 -33.03 12.63
N GLY A 622 24.54 -32.95 13.84
CA GLY A 622 23.80 -33.28 15.05
C GLY A 622 22.70 -32.27 15.40
N HIS A 623 22.83 -31.02 14.93
CA HIS A 623 22.20 -29.83 15.52
C HIS A 623 21.78 -28.74 14.50
N ASP A 624 21.96 -28.97 13.20
CA ASP A 624 21.41 -28.17 12.09
C ASP A 624 20.77 -29.14 11.07
N THR A 625 19.56 -28.83 10.60
CA THR A 625 18.78 -29.72 9.72
C THR A 625 19.32 -29.78 8.29
N ARG A 626 19.80 -28.67 7.75
CA ARG A 626 20.36 -28.58 6.40
C ARG A 626 21.72 -29.28 6.32
N ASP A 627 22.53 -29.16 7.37
CA ASP A 627 23.79 -29.88 7.50
C ASP A 627 23.56 -31.39 7.71
N TYR A 628 22.47 -31.78 8.37
CA TYR A 628 22.05 -33.19 8.48
C TYR A 628 21.62 -33.77 7.13
N GLU A 629 20.76 -33.07 6.38
CA GLU A 629 20.36 -33.50 5.02
C GLU A 629 21.56 -33.67 4.09
N PHE A 630 22.51 -32.73 4.10
CA PHE A 630 23.74 -32.81 3.31
C PHE A 630 24.64 -33.97 3.80
N ALA A 631 24.82 -34.14 5.11
CA ALA A 631 25.62 -35.23 5.66
C ALA A 631 25.07 -36.61 5.30
N VAL A 632 23.75 -36.81 5.40
CA VAL A 632 23.08 -38.05 5.01
C VAL A 632 23.22 -38.31 3.50
N LYS A 633 23.11 -37.28 2.65
CA LYS A 633 23.28 -37.44 1.19
C LYS A 633 24.71 -37.80 0.79
N PHE A 634 25.71 -37.21 1.44
CA PHE A 634 27.13 -37.38 1.06
C PHE A 634 27.91 -38.38 1.95
N GLY A 635 27.24 -39.03 2.90
CA GLY A 635 27.85 -40.06 3.76
C GLY A 635 28.84 -39.53 4.78
N LEU A 636 28.59 -38.34 5.33
CA LEU A 636 29.48 -37.64 6.27
C LEU A 636 29.12 -37.95 7.73
N ASP A 637 30.11 -37.84 8.62
CA ASP A 637 29.96 -38.05 10.06
C ASP A 637 28.82 -37.18 10.67
N VAL A 638 27.93 -37.82 11.43
CA VAL A 638 26.91 -37.14 12.25
C VAL A 638 27.29 -37.31 13.72
N LYS A 639 27.57 -36.21 14.44
CA LYS A 639 27.97 -36.21 15.86
C LYS A 639 27.00 -35.39 16.70
N ARG A 640 26.40 -36.04 17.71
CA ARG A 640 25.58 -35.38 18.74
C ARG A 640 26.49 -34.84 19.85
N VAL A 641 26.38 -33.55 20.11
CA VAL A 641 27.09 -32.82 21.17
C VAL A 641 26.16 -32.01 22.09
N VAL A 642 24.86 -31.99 21.83
CA VAL A 642 23.82 -31.50 22.74
C VAL A 642 22.77 -32.58 22.96
N SER A 643 22.34 -32.77 24.21
CA SER A 643 21.31 -33.72 24.64
C SER A 643 20.03 -33.00 25.07
N PRO A 644 18.83 -33.52 24.79
CA PRO A 644 17.57 -32.99 25.33
C PRO A 644 17.39 -33.20 26.84
N VAL A 645 18.26 -34.00 27.49
CA VAL A 645 18.11 -34.41 28.89
C VAL A 645 18.65 -33.34 29.84
N THR A 646 17.85 -32.95 30.85
CA THR A 646 18.23 -31.99 31.91
C THR A 646 19.40 -32.46 32.78
N PRO A 647 20.24 -31.55 33.32
CA PRO A 647 21.37 -31.95 34.17
C PRO A 647 20.89 -32.68 35.43
N GLY A 648 21.33 -33.93 35.61
CA GLY A 648 21.04 -34.75 36.78
C GLY A 648 19.99 -35.84 36.61
N ASP A 649 19.30 -35.92 35.46
CA ASP A 649 18.47 -37.09 35.15
C ASP A 649 19.36 -38.23 34.64
N THR A 650 19.42 -39.34 35.39
CA THR A 650 20.29 -40.50 35.10
C THR A 650 19.58 -41.62 34.34
N SER A 651 18.40 -41.35 33.77
CA SER A 651 17.74 -42.30 32.88
C SER A 651 18.43 -42.34 31.49
N ASP A 652 18.78 -43.55 31.05
CA ASP A 652 19.41 -43.88 29.75
C ASP A 652 20.89 -43.51 29.49
N THR A 653 21.77 -43.64 30.49
CA THR A 653 23.23 -43.76 30.24
C THR A 653 23.67 -45.14 29.69
N SER A 654 22.79 -45.90 29.01
CA SER A 654 23.10 -47.26 28.56
C SER A 654 22.32 -47.76 27.33
N SER A 655 22.50 -47.12 26.17
CA SER A 655 22.44 -47.86 24.89
C SER A 655 23.38 -47.24 23.85
N SER A 656 23.99 -48.10 23.01
CA SER A 656 24.86 -47.68 21.91
C SER A 656 24.15 -47.85 20.57
N SER A 657 24.64 -47.12 19.56
CA SER A 657 24.60 -47.56 18.15
C SER A 657 23.22 -47.93 17.56
N SER A 658 22.30 -46.96 17.49
CA SER A 658 21.35 -46.88 16.37
C SER A 658 20.99 -45.41 16.11
N SER A 659 20.95 -45.00 14.84
CA SER A 659 20.73 -43.60 14.43
C SER A 659 19.26 -43.18 14.47
N GLU A 660 18.33 -44.13 14.48
CA GLU A 660 16.88 -43.89 14.35
C GLU A 660 16.18 -43.66 15.69
N ALA A 661 16.74 -44.14 16.80
CA ALA A 661 16.05 -44.21 18.09
C ALA A 661 15.99 -42.88 18.88
N ASN A 662 16.62 -41.80 18.40
CA ASN A 662 17.01 -40.68 19.29
C ASN A 662 16.82 -39.27 18.68
N GLY A 663 16.00 -39.12 17.64
CA GLY A 663 15.58 -37.82 17.09
C GLY A 663 16.73 -36.89 16.68
N LEU A 664 17.39 -37.19 15.56
CA LEU A 664 18.38 -36.32 14.92
C LEU A 664 17.76 -35.69 13.66
N PRO A 665 18.07 -34.41 13.33
CA PRO A 665 18.87 -33.45 14.11
C PRO A 665 18.16 -33.00 15.40
N PHE A 666 18.91 -32.41 16.33
CA PHE A 666 18.37 -31.77 17.54
C PHE A 666 18.79 -30.30 17.60
N CYS A 667 18.01 -29.41 16.97
CA CYS A 667 18.30 -27.97 16.93
C CYS A 667 18.02 -27.25 18.26
N GLU A 668 17.12 -27.77 19.10
CA GLU A 668 16.67 -27.10 20.32
C GLU A 668 17.78 -26.88 21.37
N PRO A 669 17.58 -25.97 22.35
CA PRO A 669 18.43 -25.85 23.52
C PRO A 669 18.43 -27.14 24.36
N GLY A 670 19.59 -27.48 24.94
CA GLY A 670 19.74 -28.66 25.79
C GLY A 670 21.00 -28.59 26.64
N VAL A 671 21.57 -29.75 26.95
CA VAL A 671 22.80 -29.89 27.75
C VAL A 671 23.94 -30.38 26.88
N ALA A 672 25.10 -29.72 26.94
CA ALA A 672 26.27 -30.12 26.18
C ALA A 672 26.85 -31.46 26.66
N VAL A 673 27.18 -32.34 25.72
CA VAL A 673 27.68 -33.70 25.91
C VAL A 673 28.79 -34.00 24.89
N ALA A 674 29.66 -34.98 25.17
CA ALA A 674 30.82 -35.32 24.33
C ALA A 674 31.72 -34.12 23.96
N SER A 675 31.66 -33.05 24.76
CA SER A 675 32.20 -31.71 24.46
C SER A 675 33.26 -31.31 25.49
N SER A 676 34.28 -32.16 25.57
CA SER A 676 35.50 -31.94 26.35
C SER A 676 36.70 -32.29 25.49
N SER A 677 37.75 -31.49 25.61
CA SER A 677 38.95 -31.58 24.79
C SER A 677 40.14 -32.14 25.57
N SER A 678 41.17 -32.61 24.85
CA SER A 678 42.41 -33.06 25.45
C SER A 678 43.21 -31.90 26.07
N SER A 679 44.24 -32.24 26.86
CA SER A 679 45.11 -31.30 27.59
C SER A 679 45.90 -30.29 26.75
N SER A 680 45.73 -30.28 25.42
CA SER A 680 46.32 -29.33 24.47
C SER A 680 45.39 -28.18 24.06
N SER A 681 44.06 -28.29 24.22
CA SER A 681 43.10 -27.23 23.86
C SER A 681 42.24 -26.76 25.04
N GLY A 682 41.99 -27.60 26.06
CA GLY A 682 41.56 -27.16 27.40
C GLY A 682 40.12 -26.65 27.55
N LEU A 683 39.29 -26.67 26.51
CA LEU A 683 37.85 -26.42 26.62
C LEU A 683 37.12 -27.67 27.13
N ASP A 684 36.27 -27.50 28.14
CA ASP A 684 35.27 -28.48 28.57
C ASP A 684 33.96 -27.75 28.88
N ILE A 685 32.88 -28.16 28.21
CA ILE A 685 31.52 -27.63 28.39
C ILE A 685 30.52 -28.73 28.77
N ASN A 686 30.96 -29.96 29.04
CA ASN A 686 30.05 -31.06 29.38
C ASN A 686 29.17 -30.74 30.60
N GLY A 687 27.89 -31.08 30.52
CA GLY A 687 26.91 -30.86 31.58
C GLY A 687 26.38 -29.41 31.68
N LEU A 688 26.92 -28.46 30.91
CA LEU A 688 26.42 -27.10 30.87
C LEU A 688 25.16 -26.98 29.98
N PRO A 689 24.14 -26.20 30.39
CA PRO A 689 23.06 -25.78 29.50
C PRO A 689 23.58 -24.97 28.30
N THR A 690 22.90 -25.05 27.15
CA THR A 690 23.26 -24.36 25.90
C THR A 690 23.68 -22.89 26.08
N ALA A 691 23.01 -22.11 26.92
CA ALA A 691 23.36 -20.70 27.14
C ALA A 691 24.75 -20.51 27.79
N GLU A 692 25.04 -21.29 28.83
CA GLU A 692 26.33 -21.28 29.53
C GLU A 692 27.44 -21.87 28.65
N ALA A 693 27.13 -22.94 27.91
CA ALA A 693 28.03 -23.57 26.95
C ALA A 693 28.45 -22.60 25.82
N LYS A 694 27.51 -21.80 25.29
CA LYS A 694 27.81 -20.75 24.30
C LYS A 694 28.76 -19.70 24.89
N ALA A 695 28.44 -19.15 26.06
CA ALA A 695 29.25 -18.12 26.71
C ALA A 695 30.69 -18.60 26.95
N LYS A 696 30.84 -19.78 27.56
CA LYS A 696 32.16 -20.37 27.88
C LYS A 696 32.97 -20.72 26.63
N THR A 697 32.34 -21.12 25.54
CA THR A 697 33.05 -21.37 24.27
C THR A 697 33.52 -20.07 23.62
N ILE A 698 32.70 -19.00 23.67
CA ILE A 698 33.10 -17.66 23.17
C ILE A 698 34.31 -17.13 23.95
N GLU A 699 34.25 -17.17 25.28
CA GLU A 699 35.36 -16.74 26.15
C GLU A 699 36.65 -17.53 25.88
N TRP A 700 36.54 -18.83 25.60
CA TRP A 700 37.68 -19.67 25.24
C TRP A 700 38.25 -19.34 23.86
N LEU A 701 37.41 -19.11 22.84
CA LEU A 701 37.84 -18.70 21.49
C LEU A 701 38.63 -17.39 21.54
N GLU A 702 38.13 -16.42 22.30
CA GLU A 702 38.76 -15.12 22.55
C GLU A 702 40.10 -15.28 23.29
N ALA A 703 40.13 -16.07 24.38
CA ALA A 703 41.34 -16.32 25.17
C ALA A 703 42.42 -17.11 24.42
N GLN A 704 42.06 -17.86 23.37
CA GLN A 704 43.00 -18.58 22.50
C GLN A 704 43.36 -17.81 21.22
N GLY A 705 42.72 -16.67 20.92
CA GLY A 705 42.99 -15.87 19.72
C GLY A 705 42.58 -16.54 18.40
N ILE A 706 41.60 -17.45 18.46
CA ILE A 706 41.11 -18.29 17.34
C ILE A 706 39.63 -18.04 17.01
N GLY A 707 39.10 -16.92 17.51
CA GLY A 707 37.74 -16.47 17.27
C GLY A 707 37.40 -15.27 18.17
N SER A 708 36.20 -14.72 17.99
CA SER A 708 35.72 -13.60 18.81
C SER A 708 34.19 -13.58 18.89
N ARG A 709 33.63 -12.96 19.94
CA ARG A 709 32.20 -12.64 19.99
C ARG A 709 31.81 -11.73 18.83
N GLN A 710 30.82 -12.14 18.06
CA GLN A 710 30.33 -11.37 16.93
C GLN A 710 28.81 -11.20 17.02
N VAL A 711 28.36 -9.95 16.87
CA VAL A 711 26.95 -9.62 16.59
C VAL A 711 26.82 -9.54 15.07
N ASN A 712 25.83 -10.22 14.51
CA ASN A 712 25.64 -10.30 13.06
C ASN A 712 24.15 -10.13 12.70
N TYR A 713 23.89 -9.54 11.55
CA TYR A 713 22.56 -9.11 11.12
C TYR A 713 22.16 -9.79 9.80
N LYS A 714 20.87 -10.13 9.68
CA LYS A 714 20.24 -10.42 8.39
C LYS A 714 20.20 -9.17 7.50
N LEU A 715 20.07 -7.98 8.12
CA LEU A 715 20.14 -6.69 7.44
C LEU A 715 21.40 -6.58 6.57
N ARG A 716 21.28 -5.84 5.46
CA ARG A 716 22.41 -5.46 4.61
C ARG A 716 22.45 -3.95 4.45
N ASP A 717 23.64 -3.44 4.17
CA ASP A 717 23.81 -2.07 3.73
C ASP A 717 23.03 -1.85 2.42
N TRP A 718 22.35 -0.71 2.31
CA TRP A 718 21.30 -0.50 1.33
C TRP A 718 21.90 -0.10 -0.02
N LEU A 719 21.70 -0.93 -1.05
CA LEU A 719 22.04 -0.64 -2.44
C LEU A 719 21.20 0.55 -2.93
N PHE A 720 21.84 1.72 -3.01
CA PHE A 720 21.17 3.00 -3.11
C PHE A 720 21.17 3.55 -4.54
N ALA A 721 22.31 3.58 -5.22
CA ALA A 721 22.39 4.08 -6.60
C ALA A 721 21.48 3.32 -7.59
N ARG A 722 21.01 4.05 -8.62
CA ARG A 722 20.25 3.54 -9.76
C ARG A 722 20.77 4.18 -11.04
N GLN A 723 20.90 3.41 -12.11
CA GLN A 723 21.49 3.87 -13.38
C GLN A 723 20.39 4.41 -14.30
N ARG A 724 19.69 5.44 -13.82
CA ARG A 724 18.44 6.00 -14.40
C ARG A 724 18.56 7.47 -14.76
N TYR A 725 17.63 7.95 -15.58
CA TYR A 725 17.41 9.37 -15.80
C TYR A 725 16.49 9.96 -14.73
N TRP A 726 15.37 9.27 -14.43
CA TRP A 726 14.30 9.86 -13.61
C TRP A 726 14.46 9.57 -12.10
N GLY A 727 15.46 10.20 -11.48
CA GLY A 727 15.68 10.21 -10.03
C GLY A 727 16.54 11.39 -9.60
N GLU A 728 16.65 11.66 -8.29
CA GLU A 728 17.47 12.75 -7.78
C GLU A 728 18.96 12.54 -8.12
N PRO A 729 19.66 13.52 -8.75
CA PRO A 729 21.09 13.40 -9.01
C PRO A 729 21.92 13.32 -7.72
N PHE A 730 22.96 12.49 -7.70
CA PHE A 730 23.94 12.54 -6.61
C PHE A 730 24.74 13.86 -6.66
N PRO A 731 24.87 14.61 -5.56
CA PRO A 731 25.60 15.88 -5.51
C PRO A 731 27.13 15.67 -5.42
N LEU A 732 27.67 14.86 -6.33
CA LEU A 732 29.06 14.37 -6.31
C LEU A 732 29.75 14.52 -7.68
N ILE A 733 31.06 14.69 -7.63
CA ILE A 733 31.95 14.78 -8.81
C ILE A 733 33.20 13.92 -8.64
N TYR A 734 33.88 13.64 -9.74
CA TYR A 734 35.16 12.97 -9.85
C TYR A 734 36.15 13.91 -10.56
N PRO A 735 37.06 14.59 -9.83
CA PRO A 735 38.08 15.46 -10.43
C PRO A 735 39.05 14.70 -11.33
N GLU A 736 39.39 15.26 -12.49
CA GLU A 736 40.36 14.66 -13.42
C GLU A 736 41.78 14.70 -12.83
N GLY A 737 42.49 13.57 -12.90
CA GLY A 737 43.81 13.43 -12.27
C GLY A 737 43.81 13.19 -10.76
N GLY A 738 42.63 13.05 -10.14
CA GLY A 738 42.50 12.58 -8.76
C GLY A 738 42.78 11.07 -8.59
N ASP A 739 42.60 10.57 -7.36
CA ASP A 739 42.75 9.15 -6.99
C ASP A 739 41.56 8.27 -7.40
N GLY A 740 40.52 8.84 -8.01
CA GLY A 740 39.27 8.17 -8.38
C GLY A 740 38.22 8.14 -7.26
N ALA A 741 38.45 8.83 -6.13
CA ALA A 741 37.42 9.09 -5.14
C ALA A 741 36.39 10.12 -5.64
N ALA A 742 35.16 10.03 -5.11
CA ALA A 742 34.13 11.03 -5.31
C ALA A 742 34.32 12.19 -4.32
N VAL A 743 34.08 13.42 -4.78
CA VAL A 743 34.11 14.65 -3.98
C VAL A 743 32.71 15.27 -3.97
N ALA A 744 32.29 15.76 -2.81
CA ALA A 744 31.01 16.45 -2.65
C ALA A 744 31.05 17.86 -3.27
N ILE A 745 29.99 18.25 -3.98
CA ILE A 745 29.81 19.65 -4.36
C ILE A 745 29.43 20.50 -3.13
N PRO A 746 29.78 21.79 -3.09
CA PRO A 746 29.38 22.70 -2.02
C PRO A 746 27.86 22.80 -1.82
N GLU A 747 27.41 22.96 -0.56
CA GLU A 747 25.97 22.97 -0.21
C GLU A 747 25.21 24.20 -0.74
N ASP A 748 25.92 25.29 -1.03
CA ASP A 748 25.39 26.50 -1.67
C ASP A 748 25.20 26.35 -3.19
N GLN A 749 25.69 25.25 -3.79
CA GLN A 749 25.45 24.88 -5.18
C GLN A 749 24.28 23.89 -5.35
N LEU A 750 23.55 23.57 -4.27
CA LEU A 750 22.36 22.72 -4.31
C LEU A 750 21.09 23.52 -4.64
N PRO A 751 20.18 22.99 -5.49
CA PRO A 751 20.16 21.63 -6.04
C PRO A 751 21.05 21.45 -7.28
N LEU A 752 21.69 20.29 -7.39
CA LEU A 752 22.19 19.79 -8.68
C LEU A 752 21.00 19.32 -9.51
N MET A 753 20.63 20.12 -10.50
CA MET A 753 19.50 19.87 -11.40
C MET A 753 19.73 18.68 -12.34
N LEU A 754 18.66 17.92 -12.62
CA LEU A 754 18.60 17.04 -13.81
C LEU A 754 18.69 17.88 -15.10
N PRO A 755 19.30 17.36 -16.18
CA PRO A 755 19.28 18.01 -17.48
C PRO A 755 17.94 17.78 -18.20
N GLU A 756 17.35 18.84 -18.75
CA GLU A 756 16.27 18.73 -19.73
C GLU A 756 16.82 18.08 -21.02
N THR A 757 16.23 16.98 -21.46
CA THR A 757 16.76 16.18 -22.58
C THR A 757 15.72 15.20 -23.14
N ASP A 758 15.81 14.90 -24.43
CA ASP A 758 15.12 13.76 -25.06
C ASP A 758 15.92 12.44 -24.93
N GLN A 759 17.15 12.49 -24.41
CA GLN A 759 18.10 11.37 -24.34
C GLN A 759 17.94 10.54 -23.05
N PHE A 760 16.71 10.39 -22.54
CA PHE A 760 16.38 9.60 -21.35
C PHE A 760 16.28 8.08 -21.60
N LYS A 761 16.76 7.61 -22.76
CA LYS A 761 16.81 6.18 -23.12
C LYS A 761 18.06 5.52 -22.53
N PRO A 762 18.02 4.22 -22.16
CA PRO A 762 19.21 3.50 -21.73
C PRO A 762 20.37 3.66 -22.71
N SER A 763 21.56 3.91 -22.17
CA SER A 763 22.81 4.23 -22.90
C SER A 763 23.29 3.12 -23.84
N GLY A 764 22.77 1.90 -23.70
CA GLY A 764 23.30 0.68 -24.30
C GLY A 764 24.50 0.08 -23.54
N THR A 765 24.97 0.76 -22.48
CA THR A 765 26.00 0.28 -21.56
C THR A 765 25.39 0.05 -20.16
N PRO A 766 26.18 -0.42 -19.17
CA PRO A 766 25.74 -0.44 -17.78
C PRO A 766 25.61 0.95 -17.11
N GLU A 767 26.05 2.04 -17.77
CA GLU A 767 25.94 3.40 -17.23
C GLU A 767 24.55 4.02 -17.47
N SER A 768 24.18 4.94 -16.59
CA SER A 768 22.95 5.75 -16.67
C SER A 768 22.80 6.49 -18.02
N PRO A 769 21.56 6.78 -18.48
CA PRO A 769 21.31 7.75 -19.56
C PRO A 769 22.00 9.10 -19.36
N LEU A 770 22.25 9.54 -18.12
CA LEU A 770 22.98 10.78 -17.83
C LEU A 770 24.44 10.75 -18.30
N ALA A 771 25.05 9.57 -18.49
CA ALA A 771 26.46 9.44 -18.87
C ALA A 771 26.78 9.86 -20.31
N VAL A 772 25.80 9.83 -21.22
CA VAL A 772 25.97 10.25 -22.62
C VAL A 772 25.66 11.73 -22.86
N ILE A 773 25.29 12.49 -21.82
CA ILE A 773 24.95 13.90 -21.91
C ILE A 773 26.20 14.73 -21.61
N ASP A 774 27.10 14.85 -22.60
CA ASP A 774 28.40 15.53 -22.47
C ASP A 774 28.33 16.93 -21.86
N SER A 775 27.26 17.69 -22.13
CA SER A 775 27.03 19.04 -21.61
C SER A 775 26.60 19.10 -20.13
N TRP A 776 26.27 17.95 -19.53
CA TRP A 776 25.89 17.83 -18.11
C TRP A 776 26.87 16.97 -17.31
N VAL A 777 27.38 15.86 -17.86
CA VAL A 777 28.31 14.99 -17.13
C VAL A 777 29.68 15.65 -16.97
N ASN A 778 30.15 16.42 -17.97
CA ASN A 778 31.42 17.14 -17.88
C ASN A 778 31.20 18.48 -17.17
N THR A 779 32.01 18.75 -16.14
CA THR A 779 31.89 19.91 -15.26
C THR A 779 33.30 20.38 -14.83
N VAL A 780 33.38 21.40 -13.99
CA VAL A 780 34.61 21.70 -13.22
C VAL A 780 34.44 21.28 -11.77
N ASP A 781 35.56 20.98 -11.10
CA ASP A 781 35.63 20.93 -9.65
C ASP A 781 35.56 22.35 -9.07
N PRO A 782 34.56 22.69 -8.23
CA PRO A 782 34.44 24.02 -7.63
C PRO A 782 35.53 24.34 -6.59
N ALA A 783 36.30 23.36 -6.11
CA ALA A 783 37.40 23.59 -5.17
C ALA A 783 38.73 23.97 -5.87
N THR A 784 39.06 23.33 -7.01
CA THR A 784 40.32 23.58 -7.74
C THR A 784 40.16 24.35 -9.05
N GLY A 785 38.95 24.38 -9.63
CA GLY A 785 38.70 24.87 -10.99
C GLY A 785 39.16 23.93 -12.11
N GLY A 786 39.69 22.73 -11.78
CA GLY A 786 40.08 21.72 -12.76
C GLY A 786 38.89 21.00 -13.39
N PRO A 787 39.08 20.26 -14.51
CA PRO A 787 38.03 19.42 -15.09
C PRO A 787 37.55 18.33 -14.12
N ALA A 788 36.28 17.98 -14.19
CA ALA A 788 35.68 16.89 -13.42
C ALA A 788 34.48 16.26 -14.16
N ARG A 789 34.11 15.03 -13.79
CA ARG A 789 32.86 14.39 -14.23
C ARG A 789 31.87 14.28 -13.08
N ARG A 790 30.57 14.50 -13.31
CA ARG A 790 29.52 14.25 -12.31
C ARG A 790 29.29 12.76 -12.11
N GLU A 791 28.80 12.38 -10.93
CA GLU A 791 28.15 11.08 -10.77
C GLU A 791 26.93 11.00 -11.70
N THR A 792 26.80 9.89 -12.43
CA THR A 792 25.78 9.70 -13.47
C THR A 792 24.63 8.83 -12.99
N SER A 793 24.82 8.08 -11.91
CA SER A 793 23.72 7.42 -11.19
C SER A 793 22.77 8.47 -10.61
N THR A 794 21.52 8.07 -10.38
CA THR A 794 20.58 8.80 -9.51
C THR A 794 20.41 8.06 -8.20
N MET A 795 19.89 8.77 -7.19
CA MET A 795 19.35 8.16 -5.99
C MET A 795 18.09 7.32 -6.34
N PRO A 796 17.68 6.38 -5.47
CA PRO A 796 16.45 5.63 -5.66
C PRO A 796 15.27 6.47 -5.16
N GLN A 797 14.08 6.23 -5.71
CA GLN A 797 12.85 6.96 -5.33
C GLN A 797 12.65 7.13 -3.82
N TRP A 798 12.95 6.09 -3.03
CA TRP A 798 12.81 6.11 -1.57
C TRP A 798 13.67 7.18 -0.88
N ALA A 799 14.68 7.76 -1.52
CA ALA A 799 15.44 8.89 -0.99
C ALA A 799 14.53 10.10 -0.72
N GLY A 800 13.63 10.43 -1.66
CA GLY A 800 12.62 11.47 -1.48
C GLY A 800 11.66 11.16 -0.33
N SER A 801 11.12 9.94 -0.27
CA SER A 801 10.12 9.55 0.74
C SER A 801 10.66 9.14 2.12
N CYS A 802 11.98 9.18 2.37
CA CYS A 802 12.54 8.93 3.71
C CYS A 802 12.32 10.08 4.72
N TRP A 803 11.97 11.29 4.28
CA TRP A 803 11.98 12.49 5.13
C TRP A 803 10.83 13.49 4.89
N TYR A 804 9.93 13.21 3.95
CA TYR A 804 8.85 14.10 3.48
C TYR A 804 7.95 14.69 4.59
N TYR A 805 7.71 13.94 5.66
CA TYR A 805 6.97 14.37 6.85
C TYR A 805 7.63 15.56 7.59
N LEU A 806 8.95 15.73 7.49
CA LEU A 806 9.61 16.95 7.95
C LEU A 806 9.32 18.13 7.02
N ARG A 807 9.17 17.89 5.71
CA ARG A 807 9.01 18.98 4.75
C ARG A 807 7.64 19.61 4.79
N PHE A 808 6.58 18.83 5.02
CA PHE A 808 5.22 19.33 5.18
C PHE A 808 5.07 20.36 6.33
N ILE A 809 5.94 20.30 7.34
CA ILE A 809 5.98 21.26 8.44
C ILE A 809 6.40 22.67 7.95
N ASP A 810 7.28 22.76 6.95
CA ASP A 810 7.85 24.03 6.48
C ASP A 810 8.23 24.01 4.97
N PRO A 811 7.28 23.77 4.05
CA PRO A 811 7.57 23.28 2.70
C PRO A 811 8.18 24.34 1.76
N THR A 812 8.05 25.62 2.10
CA THR A 812 8.55 26.75 1.31
C THR A 812 9.94 27.24 1.74
N ASN A 813 10.49 26.76 2.87
CA ASN A 813 11.74 27.25 3.44
C ASN A 813 12.96 26.87 2.59
N SER A 814 13.66 27.86 2.02
CA SER A 814 14.82 27.66 1.14
C SER A 814 16.18 27.64 1.87
N GLY A 815 16.18 28.02 3.15
CA GLY A 815 17.37 28.18 4.00
C GLY A 815 17.66 27.00 4.94
N SER A 816 16.63 26.25 5.36
CA SER A 816 16.79 24.99 6.10
C SER A 816 15.81 23.90 5.62
N LEU A 817 16.14 22.65 5.95
CA LEU A 817 15.31 21.46 5.73
C LEU A 817 13.86 21.65 6.22
N VAL A 818 13.77 22.18 7.44
CA VAL A 818 12.59 22.57 8.20
C VAL A 818 13.05 23.64 9.21
N ASP A 819 12.17 24.56 9.65
CA ASP A 819 12.45 25.39 10.83
C ASP A 819 12.44 24.55 12.13
N LYS A 820 13.36 24.87 13.05
CA LYS A 820 13.56 24.10 14.29
C LYS A 820 12.45 24.29 15.33
N GLN A 821 11.77 25.44 15.37
CA GLN A 821 10.66 25.66 16.29
C GLN A 821 9.38 25.00 15.76
N LYS A 822 9.14 25.07 14.44
CA LYS A 822 8.05 24.32 13.78
C LYS A 822 8.24 22.81 13.94
N GLU A 823 9.46 22.30 13.74
CA GLU A 823 9.80 20.88 13.95
C GLU A 823 9.48 20.42 15.38
N GLN A 824 10.00 21.15 16.39
CA GLN A 824 9.80 20.84 17.81
C GLN A 824 8.34 20.93 18.27
N TYR A 825 7.48 21.68 17.58
CA TYR A 825 6.05 21.73 17.86
C TYR A 825 5.28 20.58 17.21
N TRP A 826 5.58 20.25 15.95
CA TRP A 826 4.78 19.29 15.18
C TRP A 826 5.22 17.83 15.33
N MET A 827 6.51 17.56 15.59
CA MET A 827 7.02 16.19 15.73
C MET A 827 6.75 15.57 17.12
N PRO A 828 6.68 14.22 17.24
CA PRO A 828 6.62 13.25 16.14
C PRO A 828 5.25 13.29 15.44
N VAL A 829 5.09 12.60 14.31
CA VAL A 829 3.77 12.41 13.69
C VAL A 829 2.89 11.59 14.64
N ASP A 830 1.70 12.12 14.98
CA ASP A 830 0.80 11.54 16.00
C ASP A 830 -0.04 10.36 15.47
N LEU A 831 -0.22 10.28 14.15
CA LEU A 831 -0.85 9.15 13.46
C LEU A 831 -0.35 9.07 12.01
N TYR A 832 0.30 7.97 11.67
CA TYR A 832 0.60 7.59 10.29
C TYR A 832 -0.33 6.45 9.85
N VAL A 833 -0.98 6.59 8.68
CA VAL A 833 -1.83 5.55 8.09
C VAL A 833 -1.24 5.07 6.76
N GLY A 834 -0.95 3.77 6.69
CA GLY A 834 -0.34 3.14 5.53
C GLY A 834 -0.25 1.63 5.65
N GLY A 835 -0.42 0.93 4.53
CA GLY A 835 -0.47 -0.53 4.45
C GLY A 835 0.76 -1.22 5.04
N ALA A 836 0.54 -2.42 5.60
CA ALA A 836 1.51 -3.16 6.41
C ALA A 836 2.78 -3.55 5.62
N GLU A 837 2.70 -3.62 4.30
CA GLU A 837 3.79 -3.89 3.38
C GLU A 837 4.99 -2.93 3.48
N HIS A 838 4.78 -1.70 3.98
CA HIS A 838 5.84 -0.72 4.08
C HIS A 838 6.72 -0.92 5.32
N ALA A 839 6.40 -1.92 6.16
CA ALA A 839 7.12 -2.28 7.38
C ALA A 839 8.63 -2.35 7.20
N VAL A 840 9.12 -3.11 6.22
CA VAL A 840 10.56 -3.42 6.11
C VAL A 840 11.32 -2.56 5.09
N LEU A 841 10.61 -1.75 4.29
CA LEU A 841 11.18 -0.85 3.29
C LEU A 841 11.07 0.60 3.76
N HIS A 842 10.09 1.35 3.25
CA HIS A 842 9.89 2.78 3.54
C HIS A 842 9.93 3.11 5.04
N LEU A 843 9.22 2.36 5.91
CA LEU A 843 9.23 2.62 7.35
C LEU A 843 10.62 2.41 7.98
N LEU A 844 11.38 1.41 7.54
CA LEU A 844 12.73 1.14 8.04
C LEU A 844 13.73 2.21 7.57
N TYR A 845 13.67 2.59 6.29
CA TYR A 845 14.54 3.61 5.71
C TYR A 845 14.25 5.02 6.27
N ALA A 846 12.97 5.37 6.46
CA ALA A 846 12.58 6.63 7.07
C ALA A 846 13.08 6.74 8.52
N ARG A 847 12.97 5.66 9.32
CA ARG A 847 13.54 5.60 10.68
C ARG A 847 15.07 5.76 10.67
N PHE A 848 15.78 5.12 9.74
CA PHE A 848 17.23 5.27 9.60
C PHE A 848 17.63 6.72 9.28
N TRP A 849 17.02 7.35 8.28
CA TRP A 849 17.29 8.76 7.93
C TRP A 849 16.94 9.70 9.08
N HIS A 850 15.82 9.47 9.78
CA HIS A 850 15.43 10.24 10.95
C HIS A 850 16.47 10.17 12.08
N LYS A 851 17.00 8.97 12.38
CA LYS A 851 18.05 8.80 13.40
C LYS A 851 19.36 9.47 13.01
N VAL A 852 19.73 9.50 11.74
CA VAL A 852 20.90 10.27 11.26
C VAL A 852 20.69 11.78 11.43
N LEU A 853 19.48 12.29 11.17
CA LEU A 853 19.11 13.70 11.39
C LEU A 853 19.05 14.07 12.88
N TYR A 854 18.61 13.15 13.74
CA TYR A 854 18.63 13.31 15.20
C TYR A 854 20.07 13.39 15.73
N ASP A 855 20.96 12.51 15.25
CA ASP A 855 22.39 12.53 15.56
C ASP A 855 23.14 13.76 15.00
N LEU A 856 22.49 14.55 14.14
CA LEU A 856 22.95 15.84 13.63
C LEU A 856 22.29 17.03 14.37
N GLY A 857 21.34 16.78 15.28
CA GLY A 857 20.57 17.80 15.99
C GLY A 857 19.60 18.60 15.11
N VAL A 858 19.25 18.07 13.93
CA VAL A 858 18.32 18.69 12.96
C VAL A 858 16.87 18.48 13.38
N VAL A 859 16.54 17.27 13.84
CA VAL A 859 15.25 16.90 14.43
C VAL A 859 15.39 16.70 15.94
N SER A 860 14.27 16.80 16.66
CA SER A 860 14.22 16.69 18.13
C SER A 860 13.75 15.32 18.63
N THR A 861 13.17 14.49 17.77
CA THR A 861 12.67 13.14 18.08
C THR A 861 13.61 12.03 17.64
N LYS A 862 13.63 10.89 18.36
CA LYS A 862 14.35 9.67 17.94
C LYS A 862 13.72 8.95 16.74
N GLU A 863 12.42 9.16 16.55
CA GLU A 863 11.52 8.35 15.72
C GLU A 863 10.48 9.26 15.04
N PRO A 864 10.16 9.04 13.76
CA PRO A 864 9.29 9.95 13.01
C PRO A 864 7.78 9.74 13.25
N PHE A 865 7.33 8.50 13.48
CA PHE A 865 5.91 8.14 13.54
C PHE A 865 5.56 7.51 14.89
N GLY A 866 4.91 8.26 15.78
CA GLY A 866 4.58 7.79 17.13
C GLY A 866 3.56 6.64 17.13
N ARG A 867 2.51 6.76 16.30
CA ARG A 867 1.47 5.76 16.09
C ARG A 867 1.37 5.36 14.62
N LEU A 868 1.26 4.07 14.36
CA LEU A 868 1.07 3.51 13.02
C LEU A 868 -0.22 2.67 12.97
N VAL A 869 -1.07 2.92 11.98
CA VAL A 869 -2.24 2.09 11.70
C VAL A 869 -2.26 1.69 10.24
N SER A 870 -2.08 0.39 9.97
CA SER A 870 -2.27 -0.16 8.64
C SER A 870 -3.73 -0.52 8.40
N GLN A 871 -4.31 0.05 7.35
CA GLN A 871 -5.54 -0.42 6.74
C GLN A 871 -5.33 -1.81 6.10
N GLY A 872 -6.42 -2.57 5.97
CA GLY A 872 -6.43 -3.78 5.14
C GLY A 872 -6.47 -3.43 3.65
N MET A 873 -6.44 -4.45 2.78
CA MET A 873 -6.63 -4.24 1.35
C MET A 873 -8.11 -4.31 0.97
N ILE A 874 -8.57 -3.41 0.10
CA ILE A 874 -9.83 -3.61 -0.64
C ILE A 874 -9.53 -4.40 -1.92
N LEU A 875 -10.05 -5.63 -1.97
CA LEU A 875 -10.05 -6.48 -3.15
C LEU A 875 -11.18 -6.06 -4.11
N GLY A 876 -11.01 -6.31 -5.41
CA GLY A 876 -12.08 -6.12 -6.39
C GLY A 876 -13.22 -7.12 -6.20
N GLU A 877 -14.28 -6.97 -6.99
CA GLU A 877 -15.46 -7.85 -6.92
C GLU A 877 -15.10 -9.33 -7.18
N VAL A 878 -15.95 -10.24 -6.70
CA VAL A 878 -15.71 -11.69 -6.75
C VAL A 878 -15.72 -12.18 -8.20
N GLU A 879 -14.57 -12.67 -8.67
CA GLU A 879 -14.47 -13.32 -9.97
C GLU A 879 -14.92 -14.78 -9.84
N TYR A 880 -15.81 -15.22 -10.73
CA TYR A 880 -16.24 -16.61 -10.84
C TYR A 880 -15.56 -17.26 -12.04
N SER A 881 -14.91 -18.40 -11.86
CA SER A 881 -14.16 -19.07 -12.94
C SER A 881 -14.01 -20.58 -12.75
N TYR A 882 -13.60 -21.28 -13.80
CA TYR A 882 -13.17 -22.68 -13.74
C TYR A 882 -12.00 -22.92 -14.71
N ALA A 883 -11.18 -23.93 -14.43
CA ALA A 883 -10.02 -24.28 -15.24
C ALA A 883 -10.39 -25.30 -16.34
N VAL A 884 -9.80 -25.15 -17.53
CA VAL A 884 -10.00 -26.05 -18.68
C VAL A 884 -8.64 -26.46 -19.24
N GLY A 885 -8.38 -27.77 -19.33
CA GLY A 885 -7.13 -28.30 -19.86
C GLY A 885 -7.03 -28.15 -21.38
N ALA A 886 -5.84 -28.38 -21.94
CA ALA A 886 -5.58 -28.31 -23.38
C ALA A 886 -6.40 -29.30 -24.24
N ASP A 887 -7.07 -30.28 -23.62
CA ASP A 887 -7.99 -31.21 -24.27
C ASP A 887 -9.47 -30.75 -24.27
N GLY A 888 -9.74 -29.54 -23.74
CA GLY A 888 -11.07 -28.95 -23.64
C GLY A 888 -11.93 -29.44 -22.47
N LYS A 889 -11.40 -30.29 -21.57
CA LYS A 889 -12.14 -30.75 -20.37
C LYS A 889 -11.83 -29.87 -19.16
N VAL A 890 -12.71 -29.90 -18.16
CA VAL A 890 -12.48 -29.24 -16.87
C VAL A 890 -11.24 -29.84 -16.20
N ALA A 891 -10.25 -28.99 -15.94
CA ALA A 891 -9.02 -29.32 -15.25
C ALA A 891 -9.08 -28.87 -13.77
N ARG A 892 -7.99 -29.03 -13.04
CA ARG A 892 -7.82 -28.38 -11.73
C ARG A 892 -7.20 -26.98 -11.91
N GLU A 893 -7.43 -26.10 -10.95
CA GLU A 893 -6.87 -24.73 -10.93
C GLU A 893 -5.33 -24.72 -10.80
N ASP A 894 -4.73 -25.80 -10.29
CA ASP A 894 -3.28 -25.99 -10.13
C ASP A 894 -2.57 -26.64 -11.33
N ASP A 895 -3.27 -26.94 -12.43
CA ASP A 895 -2.65 -27.46 -13.66
C ASP A 895 -2.00 -26.33 -14.49
N PRO A 896 -0.66 -26.30 -14.65
CA PRO A 896 0.03 -25.25 -15.39
C PRO A 896 -0.23 -25.24 -16.91
N HIS A 897 -0.96 -26.23 -17.44
CA HIS A 897 -1.40 -26.27 -18.84
C HIS A 897 -2.90 -25.94 -18.99
N SER A 898 -3.56 -25.49 -17.93
CA SER A 898 -4.97 -25.10 -17.97
C SER A 898 -5.19 -23.63 -18.34
N THR A 899 -6.33 -23.36 -18.97
CA THR A 899 -6.84 -22.02 -19.26
C THR A 899 -8.00 -21.70 -18.33
N VAL A 900 -7.97 -20.54 -17.67
CA VAL A 900 -9.04 -20.10 -16.77
C VAL A 900 -10.18 -19.45 -17.55
N VAL A 901 -11.38 -20.01 -17.46
CA VAL A 901 -12.60 -19.48 -18.07
C VAL A 901 -13.38 -18.71 -17.01
N LYS A 902 -13.57 -17.40 -17.20
CA LYS A 902 -14.46 -16.56 -16.36
C LYS A 902 -15.92 -16.78 -16.74
N VAL A 903 -16.82 -16.73 -15.76
CA VAL A 903 -18.28 -16.83 -15.90
C VAL A 903 -18.99 -15.74 -15.07
N ALA A 904 -20.21 -15.37 -15.45
CA ALA A 904 -20.98 -14.34 -14.75
C ALA A 904 -21.71 -14.89 -13.51
N GLU A 905 -21.88 -14.07 -12.47
CA GLU A 905 -22.61 -14.43 -11.23
C GLU A 905 -24.01 -15.02 -11.52
N ALA A 906 -24.70 -14.52 -12.55
CA ALA A 906 -26.04 -14.98 -12.95
C ALA A 906 -26.09 -16.43 -13.49
N ASP A 907 -24.96 -16.94 -14.00
CA ASP A 907 -24.78 -18.27 -14.58
C ASP A 907 -24.19 -19.29 -13.58
N VAL A 908 -24.14 -18.91 -12.29
CA VAL A 908 -23.55 -19.72 -11.21
C VAL A 908 -24.61 -20.00 -10.14
N ASP A 909 -24.76 -21.27 -9.75
CA ASP A 909 -25.60 -21.69 -8.63
C ASP A 909 -24.73 -22.08 -7.42
N LYS A 910 -25.12 -21.69 -6.20
CA LYS A 910 -24.48 -22.19 -4.96
C LYS A 910 -25.06 -23.57 -4.61
N LYS A 911 -24.19 -24.56 -4.40
CA LYS A 911 -24.56 -25.92 -3.95
C LYS A 911 -23.65 -26.37 -2.80
N GLY A 912 -24.23 -26.47 -1.60
CA GLY A 912 -23.47 -26.72 -0.37
C GLY A 912 -22.43 -25.61 -0.16
N ASP A 913 -21.20 -26.03 0.14
CA ASP A 913 -20.08 -25.15 0.49
C ASP A 913 -19.34 -24.59 -0.74
N GLY A 914 -19.91 -24.71 -1.94
CA GLY A 914 -19.28 -24.29 -3.19
C GLY A 914 -20.26 -23.79 -4.24
N PHE A 915 -19.69 -23.37 -5.37
CA PHE A 915 -20.40 -22.87 -6.54
C PHE A 915 -20.25 -23.85 -7.70
N VAL A 916 -21.26 -23.90 -8.58
CA VAL A 916 -21.26 -24.73 -9.81
C VAL A 916 -21.84 -23.95 -10.98
N LEU A 917 -21.48 -24.36 -12.20
CA LEU A 917 -22.05 -23.77 -13.40
C LEU A 917 -23.53 -24.17 -13.54
N LYS A 918 -24.39 -23.21 -13.82
CA LYS A 918 -25.85 -23.42 -13.97
C LYS A 918 -26.21 -24.23 -15.21
N ALA A 919 -25.42 -24.11 -16.27
CA ALA A 919 -25.56 -24.87 -17.51
C ALA A 919 -25.11 -26.34 -17.39
N ASP A 920 -24.07 -26.60 -16.58
CA ASP A 920 -23.63 -27.95 -16.21
C ASP A 920 -23.22 -28.00 -14.73
N PRO A 921 -24.13 -28.42 -13.84
CA PRO A 921 -23.84 -28.44 -12.40
C PRO A 921 -22.86 -29.53 -11.94
N SER A 922 -22.20 -30.25 -12.85
CA SER A 922 -21.02 -31.06 -12.54
C SER A 922 -19.72 -30.24 -12.55
N ILE A 923 -19.71 -29.10 -13.25
CA ILE A 923 -18.57 -28.17 -13.30
C ILE A 923 -18.55 -27.34 -12.02
N ARG A 924 -17.55 -27.58 -11.16
CA ARG A 924 -17.29 -26.73 -9.98
C ARG A 924 -16.74 -25.38 -10.44
N VAL A 925 -17.32 -24.31 -9.91
CA VAL A 925 -16.88 -22.93 -10.14
C VAL A 925 -16.17 -22.45 -8.88
N HIS A 926 -15.02 -21.82 -9.10
CA HIS A 926 -14.19 -21.18 -8.09
C HIS A 926 -14.64 -19.72 -8.01
N ALA A 927 -14.84 -19.21 -6.79
CA ALA A 927 -15.30 -17.86 -6.54
C ALA A 927 -14.23 -17.14 -5.70
N ARG A 928 -13.55 -16.16 -6.28
CA ARG A 928 -12.38 -15.53 -5.68
C ARG A 928 -12.36 -14.03 -5.94
N ALA A 929 -12.39 -13.24 -4.86
CA ALA A 929 -12.02 -11.84 -4.93
C ALA A 929 -10.51 -11.75 -5.19
N HIS A 930 -10.13 -10.98 -6.21
CA HIS A 930 -8.72 -10.70 -6.51
C HIS A 930 -8.43 -9.23 -6.24
N LYS A 931 -7.17 -8.93 -5.90
CA LYS A 931 -6.70 -7.56 -5.76
C LYS A 931 -6.96 -6.74 -7.02
N MET A 932 -7.34 -5.47 -6.86
CA MET A 932 -7.55 -4.56 -7.99
C MET A 932 -6.25 -4.31 -8.74
N SER A 933 -6.24 -4.53 -10.05
CA SER A 933 -5.09 -4.27 -10.93
C SER A 933 -5.53 -4.08 -12.39
N LYS A 934 -4.83 -3.22 -13.15
CA LYS A 934 -5.13 -2.95 -14.56
C LYS A 934 -4.74 -4.15 -15.44
N SER A 935 -3.73 -4.93 -15.03
CA SER A 935 -3.35 -6.20 -15.65
C SER A 935 -4.46 -7.27 -15.59
N ARG A 936 -5.29 -7.28 -14.54
CA ARG A 936 -6.49 -8.15 -14.44
C ARG A 936 -7.76 -7.52 -15.01
N GLY A 937 -7.77 -6.20 -15.22
CA GLY A 937 -8.95 -5.44 -15.66
C GLY A 937 -10.05 -5.27 -14.59
N ASN A 938 -9.74 -5.50 -13.31
CA ASN A 938 -10.70 -5.48 -12.19
C ASN A 938 -10.58 -4.22 -11.31
N VAL A 939 -10.04 -3.12 -11.84
CA VAL A 939 -9.93 -1.82 -11.15
C VAL A 939 -11.27 -1.09 -11.17
N ILE A 940 -11.67 -0.57 -10.02
CA ILE A 940 -12.89 0.23 -9.83
C ILE A 940 -12.46 1.66 -9.48
N ASN A 941 -12.82 2.60 -10.35
CA ASN A 941 -12.39 4.00 -10.33
C ASN A 941 -13.40 4.84 -9.50
N PRO A 942 -12.95 5.67 -8.54
CA PRO A 942 -13.86 6.39 -7.65
C PRO A 942 -14.72 7.42 -8.39
N ASP A 943 -14.29 7.95 -9.54
CA ASP A 943 -15.12 8.87 -10.35
C ASP A 943 -16.44 8.23 -10.76
N ASP A 944 -16.42 6.96 -11.16
CA ASP A 944 -17.63 6.25 -11.62
C ASP A 944 -18.60 6.06 -10.43
N VAL A 945 -18.08 5.77 -9.23
CA VAL A 945 -18.87 5.64 -7.99
C VAL A 945 -19.39 6.99 -7.49
N VAL A 946 -18.58 8.05 -7.55
CA VAL A 946 -18.98 9.41 -7.13
C VAL A 946 -19.99 10.02 -8.10
N ALA A 947 -19.87 9.76 -9.41
CA ALA A 947 -20.85 10.20 -10.39
C ALA A 947 -22.25 9.58 -10.19
N GLU A 948 -22.33 8.36 -9.63
CA GLU A 948 -23.60 7.67 -9.37
C GLU A 948 -24.14 7.94 -7.94
N PHE A 949 -23.28 8.01 -6.92
CA PHE A 949 -23.69 8.02 -5.50
C PHE A 949 -23.18 9.21 -4.65
N GLY A 950 -22.21 9.99 -5.14
CA GLY A 950 -21.55 11.07 -4.38
C GLY A 950 -20.37 10.62 -3.52
N GLY A 951 -19.44 11.56 -3.28
CA GLY A 951 -18.24 11.39 -2.46
C GLY A 951 -18.54 11.00 -1.01
N ASP A 952 -19.59 11.57 -0.41
CA ASP A 952 -20.04 11.18 0.93
C ASP A 952 -20.43 9.69 0.99
N SER A 953 -21.04 9.15 -0.07
CA SER A 953 -21.46 7.74 -0.11
C SER A 953 -20.28 6.79 -0.26
N LEU A 954 -19.26 7.16 -1.06
CA LEU A 954 -18.04 6.36 -1.20
C LEU A 954 -17.27 6.28 0.12
N ARG A 955 -16.96 7.43 0.73
CA ARG A 955 -16.28 7.53 2.05
C ARG A 955 -17.00 6.71 3.12
N LEU A 956 -18.33 6.88 3.20
CA LEU A 956 -19.13 6.18 4.20
C LEU A 956 -19.24 4.68 3.91
N TYR A 957 -19.11 4.24 2.65
CA TYR A 957 -19.07 2.81 2.31
C TYR A 957 -17.74 2.17 2.73
N GLU A 958 -16.59 2.72 2.32
CA GLU A 958 -15.25 2.24 2.69
C GLU A 958 -15.16 1.98 4.20
N MET A 959 -15.57 2.98 4.98
CA MET A 959 -15.55 2.95 6.44
C MET A 959 -16.62 2.06 7.08
N PHE A 960 -17.63 1.60 6.34
CA PHE A 960 -18.72 0.74 6.84
C PHE A 960 -18.57 -0.73 6.42
N MET A 961 -17.78 -1.05 5.39
CA MET A 961 -17.54 -2.42 4.90
C MET A 961 -17.01 -3.38 5.97
N GLY A 962 -16.25 -2.88 6.94
CA GLY A 962 -15.68 -3.67 8.04
C GLY A 962 -14.73 -2.85 8.91
N PRO A 963 -14.05 -3.46 9.90
CA PRO A 963 -12.97 -2.82 10.64
C PRO A 963 -11.84 -2.37 9.70
N LEU A 964 -11.26 -1.18 9.92
CA LEU A 964 -10.26 -0.59 9.01
C LEU A 964 -9.11 -1.55 8.66
N ARG A 965 -8.60 -2.29 9.66
CA ARG A 965 -7.44 -3.17 9.54
C ARG A 965 -7.70 -4.48 8.77
N ASP A 966 -8.96 -4.85 8.55
CA ASP A 966 -9.32 -6.11 7.91
C ASP A 966 -9.26 -5.99 6.37
N THR A 967 -8.86 -7.05 5.67
CA THR A 967 -8.96 -7.12 4.21
C THR A 967 -10.42 -7.36 3.79
N LYS A 968 -10.90 -6.58 2.81
CA LYS A 968 -12.33 -6.47 2.45
C LYS A 968 -12.52 -6.78 0.96
N VAL A 969 -13.73 -7.17 0.58
CA VAL A 969 -14.11 -7.38 -0.82
C VAL A 969 -15.06 -6.27 -1.23
N TRP A 970 -14.74 -5.52 -2.28
CA TRP A 970 -15.63 -4.51 -2.81
C TRP A 970 -16.95 -5.12 -3.29
N SER A 971 -18.05 -4.39 -3.10
CA SER A 971 -19.29 -4.65 -3.81
C SER A 971 -20.03 -3.35 -4.08
N THR A 972 -20.24 -3.03 -5.36
CA THR A 972 -20.91 -1.79 -5.77
C THR A 972 -22.35 -1.72 -5.24
N ARG A 973 -23.03 -2.87 -5.13
CA ARG A 973 -24.33 -3.05 -4.45
C ARG A 973 -24.34 -2.61 -2.98
N GLY A 974 -23.17 -2.55 -2.32
CA GLY A 974 -23.02 -2.08 -0.95
C GLY A 974 -23.14 -0.56 -0.80
N VAL A 975 -22.70 0.20 -1.81
CA VAL A 975 -22.78 1.67 -1.84
C VAL A 975 -24.23 2.15 -1.78
N GLU A 976 -25.15 1.44 -2.45
CA GLU A 976 -26.60 1.67 -2.36
C GLU A 976 -27.12 1.69 -0.91
N GLY A 977 -26.50 0.92 -0.01
CA GLY A 977 -26.89 0.84 1.41
C GLY A 977 -26.64 2.16 2.13
N VAL A 978 -25.42 2.68 2.02
CA VAL A 978 -25.03 3.95 2.67
C VAL A 978 -25.62 5.17 1.95
N HIS A 979 -25.73 5.15 0.61
CA HIS A 979 -26.41 6.20 -0.14
C HIS A 979 -27.89 6.34 0.26
N ARG A 980 -28.59 5.23 0.50
CA ARG A 980 -29.96 5.24 1.06
C ARG A 980 -30.02 5.74 2.50
N PHE A 981 -28.98 5.52 3.31
CA PHE A 981 -28.89 6.12 4.65
C PHE A 981 -28.72 7.64 4.56
N LEU A 982 -27.81 8.16 3.72
CA LEU A 982 -27.63 9.60 3.53
C LEU A 982 -28.90 10.29 3.00
N ASN A 983 -29.61 9.66 2.05
CA ASN A 983 -30.93 10.13 1.61
C ASN A 983 -31.97 10.17 2.76
N ARG A 984 -31.91 9.22 3.71
CA ARG A 984 -32.77 9.24 4.90
C ARG A 984 -32.35 10.31 5.91
N VAL A 985 -31.06 10.55 6.09
CA VAL A 985 -30.56 11.69 6.89
C VAL A 985 -31.10 12.99 6.30
N TYR A 986 -30.83 13.27 5.03
CA TYR A 986 -31.26 14.50 4.36
C TYR A 986 -32.79 14.72 4.47
N ARG A 987 -33.61 13.69 4.21
CA ARG A 987 -35.08 13.74 4.37
C ARG A 987 -35.56 13.85 5.82
N ALA A 988 -34.74 13.49 6.81
CA ALA A 988 -35.08 13.71 8.22
C ALA A 988 -35.11 15.21 8.57
N PHE A 989 -34.31 16.03 7.89
CA PHE A 989 -34.31 17.48 8.03
C PHE A 989 -35.30 18.17 7.06
N GLU A 990 -35.45 17.69 5.81
CA GLU A 990 -36.40 18.31 4.85
C GLU A 990 -37.86 18.28 5.33
N ALA A 991 -38.28 17.27 6.10
CA ALA A 991 -39.65 17.21 6.64
C ALA A 991 -39.87 18.06 7.91
N GLY A 992 -38.93 18.96 8.23
CA GLY A 992 -39.01 19.92 9.33
C GLY A 992 -38.18 19.53 10.56
N VAL A 993 -37.47 20.52 11.10
CA VAL A 993 -36.86 20.51 12.44
C VAL A 993 -37.70 21.43 13.33
N SER A 994 -37.95 21.01 14.57
CA SER A 994 -38.77 21.72 15.55
C SER A 994 -37.87 22.34 16.62
N ASP A 995 -38.17 23.57 17.04
CA ASP A 995 -37.50 24.22 18.19
C ASP A 995 -38.14 23.82 19.55
N GLU A 996 -39.03 22.83 19.56
CA GLU A 996 -39.58 22.23 20.78
C GLU A 996 -38.50 21.50 21.61
N PRO A 997 -38.65 21.43 22.95
CA PRO A 997 -37.77 20.63 23.80
C PRO A 997 -37.79 19.14 23.44
N ALA A 998 -36.61 18.52 23.43
CA ALA A 998 -36.46 17.08 23.27
C ALA A 998 -36.87 16.31 24.54
N SER A 999 -37.48 15.13 24.38
CA SER A 999 -37.81 14.22 25.47
C SER A 999 -36.55 13.59 26.08
N LYS A 1000 -36.66 13.06 27.31
CA LYS A 1000 -35.55 12.35 27.98
C LYS A 1000 -35.08 11.14 27.16
N GLU A 1001 -35.97 10.50 26.42
CA GLU A 1001 -35.70 9.35 25.55
C GLU A 1001 -34.98 9.78 24.26
N GLN A 1002 -35.40 10.90 23.66
CA GLN A 1002 -34.76 11.49 22.48
C GLN A 1002 -33.32 11.93 22.81
N LEU A 1003 -33.14 12.64 23.92
CA LEU A 1003 -31.82 13.05 24.41
C LEU A 1003 -30.95 11.86 24.84
N ARG A 1004 -31.51 10.87 25.54
CA ARG A 1004 -30.77 9.64 25.90
C ARG A 1004 -30.26 8.91 24.66
N LEU A 1005 -31.07 8.81 23.59
CA LEU A 1005 -30.62 8.23 22.33
C LEU A 1005 -29.48 9.07 21.72
N LEU A 1006 -29.61 10.40 21.68
CA LEU A 1006 -28.54 11.28 21.20
C LEU A 1006 -27.24 11.07 21.99
N HIS A 1007 -27.23 11.23 23.31
CA HIS A 1007 -25.98 11.13 24.08
C HIS A 1007 -25.39 9.72 24.08
N ALA A 1008 -26.22 8.67 23.93
CA ALA A 1008 -25.72 7.31 23.71
C ALA A 1008 -24.99 7.18 22.36
N THR A 1009 -25.55 7.77 21.30
CA THR A 1009 -24.89 7.88 19.99
C THR A 1009 -23.65 8.76 20.05
N ILE A 1010 -23.66 9.92 20.72
CA ILE A 1010 -22.46 10.78 20.92
C ILE A 1010 -21.34 9.96 21.58
N LYS A 1011 -21.63 9.32 22.72
CA LYS A 1011 -20.64 8.53 23.46
C LYS A 1011 -20.08 7.41 22.58
N LYS A 1012 -20.94 6.66 21.89
CA LYS A 1012 -20.52 5.56 21.01
C LYS A 1012 -19.68 6.06 19.84
N VAL A 1013 -20.16 7.05 19.07
CA VAL A 1013 -19.44 7.58 17.90
C VAL A 1013 -18.10 8.19 18.30
N THR A 1014 -18.02 8.90 19.43
CA THR A 1014 -16.74 9.44 19.95
C THR A 1014 -15.73 8.32 20.20
N THR A 1015 -16.08 7.32 21.01
CA THR A 1015 -15.20 6.19 21.33
C THR A 1015 -14.80 5.39 20.08
N GLU A 1016 -15.75 5.10 19.17
CA GLU A 1016 -15.42 4.39 17.94
C GLU A 1016 -14.56 5.21 16.97
N THR A 1017 -14.63 6.54 17.00
CA THR A 1017 -13.75 7.42 16.19
C THR A 1017 -12.32 7.39 16.72
N GLU A 1018 -12.13 7.54 18.03
CA GLU A 1018 -10.80 7.54 18.65
C GLU A 1018 -10.08 6.20 18.52
N GLU A 1019 -10.83 5.10 18.60
CA GLU A 1019 -10.34 3.74 18.40
C GLU A 1019 -10.37 3.28 16.93
N MET A 1020 -10.70 4.16 15.98
CA MET A 1020 -10.73 3.92 14.52
C MET A 1020 -11.62 2.72 14.07
N ARG A 1021 -12.70 2.46 14.82
CA ARG A 1021 -13.74 1.46 14.51
C ARG A 1021 -14.93 2.11 13.78
N PHE A 1022 -14.63 2.76 12.67
CA PHE A 1022 -15.58 3.63 11.97
C PHE A 1022 -16.92 2.94 11.62
N ASN A 1023 -16.88 1.66 11.21
CA ASN A 1023 -18.06 0.88 10.85
C ASN A 1023 -19.09 0.79 11.98
N THR A 1024 -18.66 0.64 13.24
CA THR A 1024 -19.55 0.59 14.40
C THR A 1024 -19.97 1.98 14.91
N GLY A 1025 -19.21 3.04 14.60
CA GLY A 1025 -19.66 4.43 14.75
C GLY A 1025 -20.79 4.77 13.76
N ILE A 1026 -20.60 4.42 12.49
CA ILE A 1026 -21.60 4.58 11.42
C ILE A 1026 -22.87 3.78 11.74
N ALA A 1027 -22.75 2.54 12.25
CA ALA A 1027 -23.89 1.77 12.72
C ALA A 1027 -24.70 2.49 13.82
N ALA A 1028 -24.04 3.11 14.80
CA ALA A 1028 -24.70 3.89 15.85
C ALA A 1028 -25.43 5.15 15.30
N MET A 1029 -24.90 5.76 14.23
CA MET A 1029 -25.59 6.84 13.51
C MET A 1029 -26.80 6.33 12.70
N MET A 1030 -26.71 5.14 12.09
CA MET A 1030 -27.86 4.49 11.46
C MET A 1030 -28.96 4.16 12.48
N GLU A 1031 -28.60 3.69 13.68
CA GLU A 1031 -29.52 3.44 14.78
C GLU A 1031 -30.19 4.73 15.29
N PHE A 1032 -29.44 5.83 15.42
CA PHE A 1032 -30.00 7.14 15.76
C PHE A 1032 -31.08 7.59 14.75
N VAL A 1033 -30.78 7.53 13.45
CA VAL A 1033 -31.74 7.90 12.39
C VAL A 1033 -32.93 6.93 12.35
N ASN A 1034 -32.74 5.65 12.69
CA ASN A 1034 -33.84 4.70 12.91
C ASN A 1034 -34.69 5.03 14.16
N GLY A 1035 -34.17 5.83 15.10
CA GLY A 1035 -34.91 6.47 16.17
C GLY A 1035 -35.70 7.70 15.70
N VAL A 1036 -35.04 8.65 15.02
CA VAL A 1036 -35.66 9.88 14.48
C VAL A 1036 -36.90 9.59 13.62
N TYR A 1037 -36.86 8.54 12.81
CA TYR A 1037 -38.01 8.10 11.98
C TYR A 1037 -39.20 7.50 12.77
N LYS A 1038 -39.11 7.41 14.10
CA LYS A 1038 -40.19 6.98 15.01
C LYS A 1038 -40.70 8.10 15.91
N TRP A 1039 -40.14 9.31 15.80
CA TRP A 1039 -40.57 10.45 16.62
C TRP A 1039 -41.61 11.28 15.88
N ASP A 1040 -42.67 11.68 16.59
CA ASP A 1040 -43.71 12.56 16.05
C ASP A 1040 -43.20 14.01 15.85
N ASN A 1041 -42.28 14.46 16.71
CA ASN A 1041 -41.54 15.71 16.56
C ASN A 1041 -40.03 15.48 16.37
N ARG A 1042 -39.33 16.46 15.82
CA ARG A 1042 -37.90 16.38 15.47
C ARG A 1042 -37.13 17.55 16.08
N PRO A 1043 -36.82 17.49 17.39
CA PRO A 1043 -36.27 18.63 18.11
C PRO A 1043 -34.85 18.96 17.64
N ARG A 1044 -34.59 20.26 17.41
CA ARG A 1044 -33.28 20.82 17.07
C ARG A 1044 -32.19 20.31 18.03
N ALA A 1045 -32.47 20.34 19.33
CA ALA A 1045 -31.57 19.87 20.38
C ALA A 1045 -31.12 18.39 20.24
N ALA A 1046 -31.84 17.57 19.46
CA ALA A 1046 -31.40 16.21 19.13
C ALA A 1046 -30.71 16.11 17.76
N LEU A 1047 -31.16 16.90 16.77
CA LEU A 1047 -30.68 16.80 15.38
C LEU A 1047 -29.42 17.64 15.09
N GLU A 1048 -29.29 18.81 15.71
CA GLU A 1048 -28.15 19.72 15.49
C GLU A 1048 -26.82 19.11 15.98
N PRO A 1049 -26.72 18.49 17.16
CA PRO A 1049 -25.51 17.75 17.55
C PRO A 1049 -25.25 16.50 16.70
N PHE A 1050 -26.28 15.89 16.10
CA PHE A 1050 -26.10 14.75 15.20
C PHE A 1050 -25.42 15.14 13.88
N VAL A 1051 -25.66 16.35 13.36
CA VAL A 1051 -24.92 16.87 12.18
C VAL A 1051 -23.42 16.90 12.47
N LEU A 1052 -23.02 17.33 13.67
CA LEU A 1052 -21.62 17.39 14.09
C LEU A 1052 -20.98 15.99 14.22
N LEU A 1053 -21.74 14.97 14.64
CA LEU A 1053 -21.27 13.58 14.64
C LEU A 1053 -21.06 13.01 13.23
N LEU A 1054 -21.89 13.42 12.27
CA LEU A 1054 -21.83 12.94 10.89
C LEU A 1054 -20.70 13.61 10.09
N ALA A 1055 -20.33 14.84 10.46
CA ALA A 1055 -19.42 15.72 9.72
C ALA A 1055 -18.02 15.15 9.38
N PRO A 1056 -17.36 14.32 10.22
CA PRO A 1056 -16.11 13.69 9.83
C PRO A 1056 -16.29 12.67 8.69
N TYR A 1057 -17.40 11.95 8.68
CA TYR A 1057 -17.65 10.82 7.79
C TYR A 1057 -18.20 11.27 6.43
N ALA A 1058 -19.26 12.08 6.47
CA ALA A 1058 -19.97 12.62 5.30
C ALA A 1058 -20.03 14.16 5.41
N PRO A 1059 -18.93 14.86 5.11
CA PRO A 1059 -18.80 16.28 5.40
C PRO A 1059 -19.70 17.18 4.55
N HIS A 1060 -19.99 16.82 3.30
CA HIS A 1060 -20.70 17.74 2.39
C HIS A 1060 -22.20 17.84 2.73
N ILE A 1061 -22.86 16.70 2.97
CA ILE A 1061 -24.22 16.67 3.50
C ILE A 1061 -24.30 17.34 4.88
N ALA A 1062 -23.28 17.19 5.72
CA ALA A 1062 -23.29 17.76 7.06
C ALA A 1062 -23.22 19.31 7.04
N GLU A 1063 -22.34 19.90 6.23
CA GLU A 1063 -22.30 21.37 6.01
C GLU A 1063 -23.63 21.90 5.45
N GLU A 1064 -24.26 21.18 4.51
CA GLU A 1064 -25.56 21.57 3.96
C GLU A 1064 -26.66 21.57 5.02
N LEU A 1065 -26.69 20.55 5.89
CA LEU A 1065 -27.66 20.47 6.98
C LEU A 1065 -27.39 21.53 8.05
N TRP A 1066 -26.13 21.84 8.35
CA TRP A 1066 -25.73 22.93 9.23
C TRP A 1066 -26.21 24.29 8.71
N SER A 1067 -25.96 24.55 7.43
CA SER A 1067 -26.43 25.78 6.76
C SER A 1067 -27.97 25.87 6.77
N ARG A 1068 -28.67 24.76 6.54
CA ARG A 1068 -30.15 24.70 6.59
C ARG A 1068 -30.75 24.82 7.98
N LEU A 1069 -30.02 24.44 9.03
CA LEU A 1069 -30.41 24.71 10.42
C LEU A 1069 -30.35 26.20 10.78
N GLY A 1070 -29.68 27.02 9.96
CA GLY A 1070 -29.60 28.48 10.08
C GLY A 1070 -28.20 29.03 10.33
N HIS A 1071 -27.16 28.18 10.33
CA HIS A 1071 -25.79 28.58 10.62
C HIS A 1071 -25.13 29.20 9.37
N SER A 1072 -24.30 30.23 9.59
CA SER A 1072 -23.63 30.98 8.51
C SER A 1072 -22.13 30.68 8.37
N GLY A 1073 -21.53 30.02 9.36
CA GLY A 1073 -20.18 29.47 9.29
C GLY A 1073 -20.16 28.00 8.90
N SER A 1074 -19.00 27.51 8.45
CA SER A 1074 -18.74 26.09 8.23
C SER A 1074 -18.63 25.34 9.57
N LEU A 1075 -19.15 24.11 9.63
CA LEU A 1075 -19.06 23.26 10.81
C LEU A 1075 -17.65 22.73 11.11
N ALA A 1076 -16.66 22.98 10.25
CA ALA A 1076 -15.31 22.40 10.35
C ALA A 1076 -14.53 22.77 11.62
N TYR A 1077 -14.96 23.82 12.32
CA TYR A 1077 -14.38 24.32 13.56
C TYR A 1077 -15.38 24.35 14.74
N GLU A 1078 -16.60 23.85 14.56
CA GLU A 1078 -17.60 23.78 15.63
C GLU A 1078 -17.20 22.70 16.65
N PRO A 1079 -17.48 22.92 17.96
CA PRO A 1079 -17.03 22.00 19.00
C PRO A 1079 -17.74 20.65 18.89
N TRP A 1080 -16.96 19.57 18.97
CA TRP A 1080 -17.51 18.21 18.99
C TRP A 1080 -18.46 18.03 20.19
N PRO A 1081 -19.68 17.49 19.98
CA PRO A 1081 -20.68 17.39 21.03
C PRO A 1081 -20.25 16.38 22.12
N GLU A 1082 -20.60 16.67 23.37
CA GLU A 1082 -20.22 15.82 24.52
C GLU A 1082 -21.41 15.02 25.06
N ALA A 1083 -21.13 13.86 25.66
CA ALA A 1083 -22.16 12.97 26.18
C ALA A 1083 -22.48 13.29 27.63
N ASP A 1084 -23.73 13.67 27.93
CA ASP A 1084 -24.21 13.78 29.30
C ASP A 1084 -24.44 12.39 29.89
N GLU A 1085 -23.48 11.91 30.68
CA GLU A 1085 -23.54 10.63 31.41
C GLU A 1085 -24.78 10.51 32.30
N SER A 1086 -25.35 11.62 32.80
CA SER A 1086 -26.55 11.59 33.65
C SER A 1086 -27.80 11.14 32.89
N LEU A 1087 -27.87 11.42 31.58
CA LEU A 1087 -28.95 10.97 30.71
C LEU A 1087 -28.78 9.51 30.26
N LEU A 1088 -27.54 8.99 30.29
CA LEU A 1088 -27.24 7.58 30.03
C LEU A 1088 -27.61 6.66 31.19
N VAL A 1089 -27.80 7.20 32.40
CA VAL A 1089 -28.37 6.45 33.52
C VAL A 1089 -29.79 6.01 33.15
N VAL A 1090 -30.03 4.70 33.25
CA VAL A 1090 -31.34 4.07 33.15
C VAL A 1090 -31.69 3.44 34.48
N ASP A 1091 -32.86 3.77 35.01
CA ASP A 1091 -33.33 3.25 36.29
C ASP A 1091 -33.74 1.77 36.16
N THR A 1092 -34.27 1.40 34.98
CA THR A 1092 -34.70 0.04 34.61
C THR A 1092 -34.00 -0.47 33.34
N VAL A 1093 -33.94 -1.80 33.20
CA VAL A 1093 -33.39 -2.52 32.05
C VAL A 1093 -34.25 -3.73 31.67
N ASN A 1094 -34.36 -3.99 30.37
CA ASN A 1094 -35.04 -5.17 29.82
C ASN A 1094 -34.12 -6.39 29.87
N LEU A 1095 -34.18 -7.14 30.97
CA LEU A 1095 -33.38 -8.34 31.19
C LEU A 1095 -33.92 -9.53 30.36
N PRO A 1096 -33.14 -10.11 29.44
CA PRO A 1096 -33.55 -11.31 28.71
C PRO A 1096 -33.54 -12.54 29.64
N VAL A 1097 -34.63 -13.30 29.59
CA VAL A 1097 -34.84 -14.52 30.37
C VAL A 1097 -34.70 -15.75 29.48
N GLN A 1098 -33.85 -16.69 29.89
CA GLN A 1098 -33.69 -18.01 29.31
C GLN A 1098 -34.14 -19.11 30.28
N VAL A 1099 -34.56 -20.24 29.72
CA VAL A 1099 -34.71 -21.51 30.46
C VAL A 1099 -33.93 -22.59 29.73
N ASN A 1100 -33.00 -23.25 30.43
CA ASN A 1100 -32.01 -24.15 29.84
C ASN A 1100 -31.35 -23.58 28.57
N GLY A 1101 -30.93 -22.31 28.64
CA GLY A 1101 -30.20 -21.65 27.55
C GLY A 1101 -31.03 -21.12 26.39
N LYS A 1102 -32.33 -21.43 26.32
CA LYS A 1102 -33.23 -20.96 25.25
C LYS A 1102 -34.06 -19.78 25.75
N MET A 1103 -34.11 -18.70 24.97
CA MET A 1103 -34.86 -17.48 25.33
C MET A 1103 -36.35 -17.76 25.51
N ARG A 1104 -36.96 -17.19 26.55
CA ARG A 1104 -38.37 -17.35 26.93
C ARG A 1104 -39.11 -16.05 27.21
N GLY A 1105 -38.41 -14.93 27.31
CA GLY A 1105 -39.00 -13.60 27.37
C GLY A 1105 -37.98 -12.54 27.75
N THR A 1106 -38.47 -11.36 28.06
CA THR A 1106 -37.75 -10.25 28.69
C THR A 1106 -38.57 -9.76 29.88
N VAL A 1107 -37.91 -9.32 30.94
CA VAL A 1107 -38.54 -8.64 32.08
C VAL A 1107 -37.88 -7.30 32.30
N GLU A 1108 -38.69 -6.27 32.55
CA GLU A 1108 -38.18 -4.99 33.02
C GLU A 1108 -37.90 -5.08 34.52
N ILE A 1109 -36.68 -4.76 34.91
CA ILE A 1109 -36.21 -4.75 36.30
C ILE A 1109 -35.35 -3.50 36.55
N GLY A 1110 -35.25 -3.05 37.80
CA GLY A 1110 -34.28 -2.00 38.16
C GLY A 1110 -32.84 -2.44 37.88
N VAL A 1111 -31.94 -1.51 37.51
CA VAL A 1111 -30.52 -1.86 37.25
C VAL A 1111 -29.83 -2.45 38.47
N ALA A 1112 -30.20 -1.97 39.67
CA ALA A 1112 -29.72 -2.51 40.96
C ALA A 1112 -30.53 -3.72 41.48
N ALA A 1113 -31.41 -4.32 40.68
CA ALA A 1113 -32.24 -5.44 41.14
C ALA A 1113 -31.39 -6.70 41.40
N GLU A 1114 -31.51 -7.23 42.61
CA GLU A 1114 -30.84 -8.47 43.00
C GLU A 1114 -31.42 -9.70 42.27
N GLN A 1115 -30.66 -10.81 42.32
CA GLN A 1115 -31.03 -12.08 41.70
C GLN A 1115 -32.44 -12.54 42.09
N ALA A 1116 -32.88 -12.32 43.33
CA ALA A 1116 -34.19 -12.72 43.80
C ALA A 1116 -35.32 -12.01 43.03
N ALA A 1117 -35.26 -10.68 42.92
CA ALA A 1117 -36.26 -9.88 42.19
C ALA A 1117 -36.25 -10.20 40.69
N ALA A 1118 -35.07 -10.41 40.10
CA ALA A 1118 -34.95 -10.83 38.70
C ALA A 1118 -35.59 -12.21 38.45
N VAL A 1119 -35.41 -13.17 39.36
CA VAL A 1119 -36.02 -14.51 39.30
C VAL A 1119 -37.54 -14.44 39.51
N GLU A 1120 -38.02 -13.62 40.45
CA GLU A 1120 -39.46 -13.44 40.70
C GLU A 1120 -40.18 -12.85 39.48
N ALA A 1121 -39.67 -11.73 38.94
CA ALA A 1121 -40.21 -11.12 37.72
C ALA A 1121 -40.22 -12.12 36.54
N ALA A 1122 -39.12 -12.86 36.35
CA ALA A 1122 -39.00 -13.88 35.31
C ALA A 1122 -39.99 -15.04 35.49
N LEU A 1123 -40.23 -15.50 36.72
CA LEU A 1123 -41.23 -16.51 37.03
C LEU A 1123 -42.66 -15.97 36.94
N GLY A 1124 -42.87 -14.65 36.92
CA GLY A 1124 -44.15 -14.03 36.58
C GLY A 1124 -44.60 -14.31 35.13
N LEU A 1125 -43.66 -14.40 34.18
CA LEU A 1125 -43.95 -14.59 32.76
C LEU A 1125 -44.56 -15.96 32.44
N ASN A 1126 -45.75 -15.98 31.86
CA ASN A 1126 -46.42 -17.22 31.41
C ASN A 1126 -45.59 -18.04 30.40
N THR A 1127 -44.77 -17.37 29.59
CA THR A 1127 -43.84 -18.00 28.62
C THR A 1127 -42.63 -18.68 29.27
N VAL A 1128 -42.27 -18.27 30.50
CA VAL A 1128 -41.24 -18.89 31.34
C VAL A 1128 -41.85 -20.01 32.19
N LYS A 1129 -42.99 -19.74 32.86
CA LYS A 1129 -43.76 -20.72 33.67
C LYS A 1129 -43.95 -22.03 32.93
N LYS A 1130 -44.34 -22.00 31.65
CA LYS A 1130 -44.51 -23.19 30.80
C LYS A 1130 -43.30 -24.16 30.74
N PHE A 1131 -42.11 -23.72 31.15
CA PHE A 1131 -40.89 -24.54 31.19
C PHE A 1131 -40.33 -24.76 32.61
N THR A 1132 -40.78 -24.00 33.62
CA THR A 1132 -40.35 -24.08 35.03
C THR A 1132 -41.41 -24.65 35.98
N GLU A 1133 -42.68 -24.61 35.60
CA GLU A 1133 -43.82 -25.10 36.40
C GLU A 1133 -43.71 -26.61 36.64
N GLY A 1134 -43.93 -27.02 37.90
CA GLY A 1134 -43.73 -28.41 38.33
C GLY A 1134 -42.26 -28.88 38.34
N LYS A 1135 -41.29 -27.97 38.21
CA LYS A 1135 -39.85 -28.31 38.21
C LYS A 1135 -39.05 -27.51 39.24
N GLU A 1136 -38.13 -28.20 39.89
CA GLU A 1136 -37.08 -27.58 40.70
C GLU A 1136 -36.09 -26.79 39.81
N ILE A 1137 -35.70 -25.58 40.23
CA ILE A 1137 -34.66 -24.79 39.57
C ILE A 1137 -33.30 -25.18 40.17
N LYS A 1138 -32.55 -26.03 39.47
CA LYS A 1138 -31.27 -26.59 39.94
C LYS A 1138 -30.12 -25.59 39.96
N LYS A 1139 -30.18 -24.55 39.14
CA LYS A 1139 -29.21 -23.44 39.14
C LYS A 1139 -29.82 -22.20 38.53
N VAL A 1140 -29.54 -21.05 39.12
CA VAL A 1140 -29.75 -19.73 38.50
C VAL A 1140 -28.40 -19.25 37.97
N ILE A 1141 -28.39 -18.69 36.76
CA ILE A 1141 -27.28 -17.91 36.23
C ILE A 1141 -27.82 -16.51 35.99
N TYR A 1142 -27.51 -15.59 36.88
CA TYR A 1142 -27.83 -14.17 36.75
C TYR A 1142 -26.55 -13.39 36.46
N VAL A 1143 -26.58 -12.56 35.43
CA VAL A 1143 -25.56 -11.55 35.15
C VAL A 1143 -26.28 -10.20 35.19
N PRO A 1144 -26.04 -9.37 36.24
CA PRO A 1144 -26.75 -8.11 36.43
C PRO A 1144 -26.80 -7.25 35.17
N GLY A 1145 -27.99 -6.74 34.84
CA GLY A 1145 -28.26 -5.94 33.65
C GLY A 1145 -28.07 -6.63 32.29
N LYS A 1146 -27.63 -7.90 32.24
CA LYS A 1146 -27.30 -8.59 30.97
C LYS A 1146 -28.17 -9.81 30.66
N ILE A 1147 -28.33 -10.75 31.59
CA ILE A 1147 -29.12 -11.98 31.35
C ILE A 1147 -29.53 -12.70 32.63
N LEU A 1148 -30.69 -13.38 32.58
CA LEU A 1148 -31.06 -14.43 33.52
C LEU A 1148 -31.29 -15.75 32.78
N ASN A 1149 -30.71 -16.85 33.26
CA ASN A 1149 -30.96 -18.19 32.74
C ASN A 1149 -31.30 -19.15 33.89
N LEU A 1150 -32.49 -19.71 33.84
CA LEU A 1150 -33.01 -20.67 34.82
C LEU A 1150 -32.72 -22.10 34.34
N ILE A 1151 -31.92 -22.84 35.10
CA ILE A 1151 -31.57 -24.23 34.81
C ILE A 1151 -32.54 -25.15 35.54
N VAL A 1152 -33.33 -25.91 34.78
CA VAL A 1152 -34.33 -26.87 35.26
C VAL A 1152 -34.03 -28.27 34.71
N PRO A 1153 -34.50 -29.36 35.35
CA PRO A 1153 -34.43 -30.70 34.79
C PRO A 1153 -34.86 -30.76 33.31
N GLY A 1154 -34.09 -31.50 32.52
CA GLY A 1154 -34.52 -31.93 31.18
C GLY A 1154 -35.81 -32.75 31.25
N LYS A 1155 -36.36 -33.07 30.08
CA LYS A 1155 -37.12 -34.30 29.92
C LYS A 1155 -36.15 -35.42 29.58
#